data_AF-L7UDI5-F1
#
_entry.id   AF-L7UDI5-F1
#
_cell.length_a   1.000
_cell.length_b   1.000
_cell.length_c   1.000
_cell.angle_alpha   90.00
_cell.angle_beta   90.00
_cell.angle_gamma   90.00
#
_symmetry.space_group_name_H-M   'P 1'
#
loop_
_entity.id
_entity.type
_entity.pdbx_description
1 polymer ?
#
loop_
_entity_poly.entity_id
_entity_poly.type
_entity_poly.pdbx_seq_one_letter_code
_entity_poly.pdbx_strand_id
1 'polypeptide(L)'
;MRLLRLLGVGCCLLAAGLVAGCAGTIEEEVEPLAVAERNLDPLLGRDYGGAFGYIDGGVLAPNPATGGASCPAGYSATKVLGTSGVDWAAFICSRPTQSGVEPLYDFGGMWGYVDDKLAVNPITRQGACPKGYTDQRILGKTGTDRELHTCYKPHAAGTAPAYYFGGAWGYVDTREVPNPATGSGSCPAGFTTAKVLGTSGVDYAVFYCISPAPRWDFGGAFGYINGGVLVPNPATGGASCPAGYTTTKILGTSNVDWAAFVCSRPYRFGREPLYDFGGMWGYSEGKLVGNPITQTASCAPGYTDQRILGVYGTDYDMHVCYKPHVAGTTPPYPFAGAWGYVDGQQGSNPVTGGRSCPSGFSKTQVLGTYNADYPVFYCEPVVMKFAPRLRFDGEGHGYPMSAQTYYETVIRASTPSAGMENVDVSTLGTGTLPTYFQEIQCGDQVRIKYWWFYGYQRVCDSFGNGSHHGDWENVVVTLSEDRSSIAAVTFTMHGKDYTRLAARGGFELENGSHPVVYVGKNSHAAFQNQGGSGGSIDNCLPMEEYRNNTTGTRLDSWLKLVRLEVGQESWMEADWHGRFAKWGPNGGNGVDNHPTQKAPTCTMNAASWSADTPTWTRSQCKMGDRDDGTTCHSQCRSGYTDMGLTCTNWDIGSLHTYNQNLYGYDYEIPTTDLGLLRGDPR
;
A
#
# COMPACT_ATOMS: atom_id res chain seq x y z
N MET A 1 15.67 -67.60 37.74
CA MET A 1 16.30 -66.30 37.50
C MET A 1 15.21 -65.23 37.44
N ARG A 2 15.41 -64.16 38.20
CA ARG A 2 14.54 -62.99 38.50
C ARG A 2 14.26 -62.13 37.24
N LEU A 3 13.21 -61.30 37.07
CA LEU A 3 12.09 -60.83 37.91
C LEU A 3 10.99 -60.14 37.06
N LEU A 4 9.71 -60.43 37.38
CA LEU A 4 8.44 -59.64 37.45
C LEU A 4 8.07 -58.55 36.39
N ARG A 5 6.87 -58.56 35.74
CA ARG A 5 5.42 -58.43 36.19
C ARG A 5 5.03 -56.99 36.58
N LEU A 6 3.80 -56.47 36.44
CA LEU A 6 2.54 -56.75 35.71
C LEU A 6 1.53 -55.62 36.12
N LEU A 7 0.64 -55.21 35.20
CA LEU A 7 -0.75 -54.70 35.30
C LEU A 7 -1.30 -53.89 36.51
N GLY A 8 -2.26 -52.99 36.20
CA GLY A 8 -3.38 -52.69 37.11
C GLY A 8 -4.30 -51.52 36.72
N VAL A 9 -5.47 -51.84 36.15
CA VAL A 9 -6.64 -50.96 35.93
C VAL A 9 -7.39 -50.73 37.25
N GLY A 10 -8.06 -49.58 37.43
CA GLY A 10 -9.03 -49.41 38.52
C GLY A 10 -9.81 -48.08 38.50
N CYS A 11 -11.11 -48.18 38.24
CA CYS A 11 -12.14 -47.15 38.35
C CYS A 11 -12.56 -46.95 39.82
N CYS A 12 -12.92 -45.72 40.26
CA CYS A 12 -13.91 -45.50 41.33
C CYS A 12 -14.35 -44.03 41.47
N LEU A 13 -15.67 -43.80 41.43
CA LEU A 13 -16.36 -42.69 42.07
C LEU A 13 -16.25 -42.82 43.61
N LEU A 14 -16.10 -41.69 44.33
CA LEU A 14 -16.91 -41.33 45.51
C LEU A 14 -16.54 -39.95 46.06
N ALA A 15 -17.53 -39.36 46.73
CA ALA A 15 -17.62 -37.99 47.17
C ALA A 15 -17.02 -37.71 48.57
N ALA A 16 -16.94 -36.41 48.87
CA ALA A 16 -16.95 -35.73 50.16
C ALA A 16 -15.62 -35.51 50.92
N GLY A 17 -15.33 -34.22 51.13
CA GLY A 17 -15.02 -33.69 52.48
C GLY A 17 -13.56 -33.33 52.78
N LEU A 18 -13.34 -32.01 52.97
CA LEU A 18 -12.30 -31.34 53.76
C LEU A 18 -10.82 -31.76 53.60
N VAL A 19 -9.95 -30.81 53.26
CA VAL A 19 -8.99 -30.14 54.18
C VAL A 19 -8.06 -29.22 53.37
N ALA A 20 -7.88 -28.03 53.93
CA ALA A 20 -6.79 -27.07 53.84
C ALA A 20 -5.59 -27.32 52.88
N GLY A 21 -5.28 -26.27 52.12
CA GLY A 21 -3.98 -25.61 52.20
C GLY A 21 -2.78 -26.32 51.58
N CYS A 22 -2.54 -26.03 50.30
CA CYS A 22 -1.21 -25.95 49.71
C CYS A 22 -1.28 -24.99 48.52
N ALA A 23 -0.97 -23.70 48.77
CA ALA A 23 -0.65 -22.77 47.70
C ALA A 23 0.76 -23.10 47.19
N GLY A 24 0.84 -24.01 46.22
CA GLY A 24 2.03 -24.21 45.40
C GLY A 24 1.87 -23.38 44.13
N THR A 25 2.54 -22.24 44.07
CA THR A 25 2.78 -21.51 42.83
C THR A 25 3.64 -22.39 41.92
N ILE A 26 3.02 -22.96 40.89
CA ILE A 26 3.73 -23.53 39.75
C ILE A 26 4.09 -22.33 38.89
N GLU A 27 5.29 -21.78 39.10
CA GLU A 27 5.95 -20.95 38.10
C GLU A 27 6.32 -21.88 36.95
N GLU A 28 5.42 -21.99 35.97
CA GLU A 28 5.75 -22.54 34.67
C GLU A 28 6.62 -21.47 34.00
N GLU A 29 7.94 -21.72 33.93
CA GLU A 29 8.86 -20.98 33.06
C GLU A 29 8.40 -21.19 31.61
N VAL A 30 7.46 -20.36 31.18
CA VAL A 30 7.17 -20.16 29.77
C VAL A 30 8.37 -19.39 29.23
N GLU A 31 9.33 -20.11 28.63
CA GLU A 31 10.33 -19.44 27.81
C GLU A 31 9.60 -18.55 26.80
N PRO A 32 9.95 -17.25 26.71
CA PRO A 32 9.36 -16.39 25.71
C PRO A 32 9.76 -16.96 24.35
N LEU A 33 8.78 -17.53 23.64
CA LEU A 33 8.89 -17.83 22.22
C LEU A 33 9.35 -16.55 21.54
N ALA A 34 10.64 -16.50 21.19
CA ALA A 34 11.23 -15.45 20.39
C ALA A 34 10.38 -15.32 19.13
N VAL A 35 9.63 -14.22 19.05
CA VAL A 35 8.79 -13.89 17.91
C VAL A 35 9.75 -13.75 16.73
N ALA A 36 9.74 -14.74 15.82
CA ALA A 36 10.53 -14.71 14.61
C ALA A 36 10.13 -13.46 13.80
N GLU A 37 11.03 -12.49 13.75
CA GLU A 37 10.90 -11.24 13.00
C GLU A 37 10.80 -11.57 11.50
N ARG A 38 9.67 -11.21 10.87
CA ARG A 38 9.33 -11.65 9.50
C ARG A 38 9.29 -10.50 8.50
N ASN A 39 10.23 -10.61 7.54
CA ASN A 39 10.10 -10.47 6.09
C ASN A 39 9.27 -9.31 5.52
N LEU A 40 9.95 -8.23 5.16
CA LEU A 40 9.72 -7.65 3.83
C LEU A 40 10.06 -8.72 2.79
N ASP A 41 9.35 -8.73 1.65
CA ASP A 41 9.59 -9.67 0.56
C ASP A 41 11.11 -9.75 0.25
N PRO A 42 11.79 -10.88 0.58
CA PRO A 42 13.23 -11.02 0.37
C PRO A 42 13.64 -10.88 -1.10
N LEU A 43 12.67 -10.88 -2.03
CA LEU A 43 12.92 -11.05 -3.46
C LEU A 43 13.25 -9.76 -4.22
N LEU A 44 13.07 -8.57 -3.65
CA LEU A 44 13.32 -7.31 -4.39
C LEU A 44 14.47 -6.46 -3.84
N GLY A 45 14.84 -6.65 -2.57
CA GLY A 45 15.98 -5.97 -1.94
C GLY A 45 17.32 -6.67 -2.19
N ARG A 46 18.41 -5.94 -1.94
CA ARG A 46 19.76 -6.50 -1.87
C ARG A 46 20.42 -6.15 -0.55
N ASP A 47 21.12 -7.12 0.01
CA ASP A 47 21.98 -6.90 1.16
C ASP A 47 23.22 -6.13 0.70
N TYR A 48 23.58 -5.08 1.43
CA TYR A 48 24.75 -4.27 1.14
C TYR A 48 25.99 -4.86 1.82
N GLY A 49 27.05 -5.10 1.03
CA GLY A 49 28.30 -5.72 1.45
C GLY A 49 29.49 -4.77 1.43
N GLY A 50 29.24 -3.46 1.40
CA GLY A 50 30.27 -2.43 1.27
C GLY A 50 30.53 -2.04 -0.19
N ALA A 51 31.52 -1.18 -0.39
CA ALA A 51 31.97 -0.73 -1.70
C ALA A 51 33.48 -0.49 -1.68
N PHE A 52 34.08 -0.49 -2.87
CA PHE A 52 35.49 -0.19 -3.05
C PHE A 52 35.72 0.48 -4.40
N GLY A 53 36.84 1.18 -4.53
CA GLY A 53 37.23 1.83 -5.78
C GLY A 53 38.60 2.44 -5.67
N TYR A 54 38.90 3.46 -6.46
CA TYR A 54 40.20 4.13 -6.42
C TYR A 54 40.02 5.64 -6.37
N ILE A 55 40.86 6.28 -5.55
CA ILE A 55 40.89 7.71 -5.29
C ILE A 55 42.28 8.27 -5.57
N ASP A 56 42.39 9.58 -5.76
CA ASP A 56 43.64 10.36 -5.69
C ASP A 56 44.84 9.74 -6.45
N GLY A 57 44.62 9.36 -7.71
CA GLY A 57 45.67 8.82 -8.58
C GLY A 57 45.89 7.31 -8.45
N GLY A 58 44.83 6.57 -8.12
CA GLY A 58 44.85 5.10 -8.10
C GLY A 58 45.09 4.49 -6.72
N VAL A 59 45.00 5.28 -5.65
CA VAL A 59 45.00 4.77 -4.28
C VAL A 59 43.72 3.99 -4.06
N LEU A 60 43.85 2.73 -3.65
CA LEU A 60 42.70 1.88 -3.35
C LEU A 60 41.91 2.46 -2.16
N ALA A 61 40.62 2.71 -2.37
CA ALA A 61 39.64 2.85 -1.31
C ALA A 61 39.07 1.44 -1.03
N PRO A 62 39.57 0.71 -0.01
CA PRO A 62 39.26 -0.71 0.17
C PRO A 62 37.82 -0.92 0.64
N ASN A 63 37.26 -2.10 0.37
CA ASN A 63 36.00 -2.50 0.97
C ASN A 63 36.20 -2.67 2.49
N PRO A 64 35.38 -2.04 3.34
CA PRO A 64 35.55 -2.09 4.79
C PRO A 64 35.49 -3.50 5.39
N ALA A 65 34.81 -4.46 4.74
CA ALA A 65 34.75 -5.85 5.20
C ALA A 65 35.99 -6.67 4.87
N THR A 66 36.65 -6.39 3.74
CA THR A 66 37.77 -7.22 3.25
C THR A 66 39.13 -6.54 3.40
N GLY A 67 39.14 -5.23 3.63
CA GLY A 67 40.36 -4.43 3.62
C GLY A 67 41.02 -4.32 2.24
N GLY A 68 40.34 -4.74 1.16
CA GLY A 68 40.91 -4.79 -0.19
C GLY A 68 39.92 -4.49 -1.32
N ALA A 69 40.36 -4.69 -2.56
CA ALA A 69 39.56 -4.51 -3.77
C ALA A 69 38.69 -5.75 -4.07
N SER A 70 37.93 -6.21 -3.08
CA SER A 70 37.13 -7.43 -3.17
C SER A 70 35.87 -7.37 -2.31
N CYS A 71 34.86 -8.16 -2.69
CA CYS A 71 33.65 -8.32 -1.88
C CYS A 71 33.80 -9.41 -0.82
N PRO A 72 33.11 -9.29 0.32
CA PRO A 72 33.06 -10.35 1.33
C PRO A 72 32.43 -11.63 0.75
N ALA A 73 32.70 -12.77 1.39
CA ALA A 73 32.17 -14.06 0.97
C ALA A 73 30.63 -14.05 0.86
N GLY A 74 30.09 -14.59 -0.23
CA GLY A 74 28.65 -14.58 -0.51
C GLY A 74 28.10 -13.29 -1.13
N TYR A 75 28.95 -12.27 -1.33
CA TYR A 75 28.60 -11.03 -2.03
C TYR A 75 29.27 -10.96 -3.40
N SER A 76 28.57 -10.37 -4.37
CA SER A 76 29.07 -10.15 -5.73
C SER A 76 29.43 -8.69 -5.95
N ALA A 77 30.52 -8.45 -6.69
CA ALA A 77 30.94 -7.11 -7.09
C ALA A 77 30.19 -6.65 -8.34
N THR A 78 29.62 -5.45 -8.31
CA THR A 78 29.06 -4.76 -9.47
C THR A 78 29.91 -3.56 -9.78
N LYS A 79 30.61 -3.58 -10.92
CA LYS A 79 31.38 -2.43 -11.42
C LYS A 79 30.40 -1.38 -11.94
N VAL A 80 30.14 -0.33 -11.15
CA VAL A 80 29.17 0.71 -11.51
C VAL A 80 29.80 1.85 -12.30
N LEU A 81 31.13 1.96 -12.27
CA LEU A 81 31.91 2.93 -13.02
C LEU A 81 33.29 2.38 -13.36
N GLY A 82 33.90 2.90 -14.42
CA GLY A 82 35.34 2.80 -14.68
C GLY A 82 35.62 2.60 -16.15
N THR A 83 36.18 3.61 -16.80
CA THR A 83 36.55 3.61 -18.21
C THR A 83 38.06 3.78 -18.32
N SER A 84 38.73 2.90 -19.06
CA SER A 84 40.20 2.93 -19.15
C SER A 84 40.72 4.29 -19.60
N GLY A 85 41.51 4.95 -18.74
CA GLY A 85 42.12 6.26 -19.02
C GLY A 85 41.20 7.47 -18.82
N VAL A 86 39.96 7.27 -18.38
CA VAL A 86 39.00 8.34 -18.05
C VAL A 86 38.65 8.25 -16.56
N ASP A 87 37.95 7.19 -16.15
CA ASP A 87 37.46 7.03 -14.78
C ASP A 87 38.13 5.86 -14.09
N TRP A 88 38.46 6.05 -12.82
CA TRP A 88 38.77 4.93 -11.95
C TRP A 88 37.55 4.02 -11.74
N ALA A 89 37.82 2.73 -11.53
CA ALA A 89 36.76 1.77 -11.32
C ALA A 89 36.17 1.90 -9.91
N ALA A 90 34.84 1.90 -9.83
CA ALA A 90 34.08 1.84 -8.58
C ALA A 90 33.18 0.62 -8.57
N PHE A 91 33.14 -0.08 -7.43
CA PHE A 91 32.43 -1.34 -7.27
C PHE A 91 31.53 -1.30 -6.03
N ILE A 92 30.32 -1.80 -6.18
CA ILE A 92 29.37 -2.02 -5.08
C ILE A 92 29.24 -3.52 -4.84
N CYS A 93 29.38 -3.93 -3.58
CA CYS A 93 29.21 -5.32 -3.18
C CYS A 93 27.79 -5.55 -2.69
N SER A 94 27.09 -6.51 -3.30
CA SER A 94 25.73 -6.86 -2.89
C SER A 94 25.40 -8.33 -3.13
N ARG A 95 24.37 -8.82 -2.46
CA ARG A 95 23.74 -10.12 -2.76
C ARG A 95 22.22 -9.99 -2.69
N PRO A 96 21.45 -10.88 -3.33
CA PRO A 96 20.01 -10.97 -3.06
C PRO A 96 19.76 -11.14 -1.56
N THR A 97 18.76 -10.45 -1.02
CA THR A 97 18.38 -10.63 0.38
C THR A 97 17.89 -12.07 0.59
N GLN A 98 18.36 -12.71 1.65
CA GLN A 98 18.04 -14.10 1.97
C GLN A 98 17.32 -14.14 3.31
N SER A 99 16.18 -14.81 3.37
CA SER A 99 15.43 -14.95 4.63
C SER A 99 16.29 -15.66 5.67
N GLY A 100 16.37 -15.09 6.88
CA GLY A 100 17.18 -15.61 7.97
C GLY A 100 18.69 -15.34 7.86
N VAL A 101 19.15 -14.59 6.84
CA VAL A 101 20.54 -14.19 6.71
C VAL A 101 20.63 -12.67 6.76
N GLU A 102 21.34 -12.16 7.76
CA GLU A 102 21.50 -10.72 7.95
C GLU A 102 22.51 -10.12 6.97
N PRO A 103 22.29 -8.86 6.52
CA PRO A 103 23.28 -8.14 5.74
C PRO A 103 24.51 -7.83 6.59
N LEU A 104 25.66 -7.66 5.94
CA LEU A 104 26.90 -7.31 6.65
C LEU A 104 26.91 -5.83 7.07
N TYR A 105 26.36 -4.96 6.23
CA TYR A 105 26.29 -3.52 6.46
C TYR A 105 24.88 -2.98 6.21
N ASP A 106 24.49 -2.01 7.02
CA ASP A 106 23.37 -1.14 6.70
C ASP A 106 23.82 -0.11 5.67
N PHE A 107 23.08 -0.01 4.57
CA PHE A 107 23.26 1.05 3.59
C PHE A 107 22.66 2.37 4.12
N GLY A 108 23.38 3.47 3.96
CA GLY A 108 23.01 4.81 4.43
C GLY A 108 22.85 5.82 3.31
N GLY A 109 22.74 5.37 2.05
CA GLY A 109 22.71 6.23 0.87
C GLY A 109 24.08 6.47 0.25
N MET A 110 24.09 7.27 -0.80
CA MET A 110 25.29 7.75 -1.49
C MET A 110 25.12 9.23 -1.81
N TRP A 111 26.23 9.96 -1.88
CA TRP A 111 26.29 11.35 -2.34
C TRP A 111 27.51 11.55 -3.26
N GLY A 112 27.45 12.57 -4.12
CA GLY A 112 28.49 12.83 -5.11
C GLY A 112 28.20 14.09 -5.90
N TYR A 113 28.53 14.12 -7.19
CA TYR A 113 28.27 15.28 -8.04
C TYR A 113 27.63 14.90 -9.38
N VAL A 114 26.60 15.64 -9.75
CA VAL A 114 25.92 15.55 -11.04
C VAL A 114 25.98 16.92 -11.70
N ASP A 115 26.58 16.98 -12.89
CA ASP A 115 26.79 18.23 -13.63
C ASP A 115 27.42 19.33 -12.77
N ASP A 116 28.51 18.98 -12.08
CA ASP A 116 29.26 19.82 -11.13
C ASP A 116 28.46 20.35 -9.93
N LYS A 117 27.23 19.86 -9.71
CA LYS A 117 26.40 20.19 -8.55
C LYS A 117 26.39 19.02 -7.58
N LEU A 118 26.42 19.33 -6.28
CA LEU A 118 26.34 18.33 -5.23
C LEU A 118 25.03 17.53 -5.38
N ALA A 119 25.16 16.24 -5.72
CA ALA A 119 24.09 15.27 -5.64
C ALA A 119 24.01 14.79 -4.19
N VAL A 120 23.08 15.40 -3.44
CA VAL A 120 22.91 15.12 -2.01
C VAL A 120 22.39 13.71 -1.76
N ASN A 121 22.77 13.14 -0.62
CA ASN A 121 22.18 11.88 -0.14
C ASN A 121 20.68 12.12 0.16
N PRO A 122 19.74 11.42 -0.51
CA PRO A 122 18.30 11.62 -0.31
C PRO A 122 17.83 11.40 1.13
N ILE A 123 18.57 10.61 1.92
CA ILE A 123 18.25 10.36 3.33
C ILE A 123 18.52 11.59 4.20
N THR A 124 19.67 12.25 4.00
CA THR A 124 20.10 13.38 4.84
C THR A 124 19.80 14.73 4.20
N ARG A 125 19.50 14.75 2.90
CA ARG A 125 19.39 15.93 2.04
C ARG A 125 20.65 16.80 2.05
N GLN A 126 21.80 16.19 2.32
CA GLN A 126 23.10 16.84 2.39
C GLN A 126 24.17 15.96 1.74
N GLY A 127 25.33 16.52 1.43
CA GLY A 127 26.54 15.75 1.08
C GLY A 127 27.16 15.12 2.32
N ALA A 128 26.38 14.33 3.05
CA ALA A 128 26.77 13.77 4.33
C ALA A 128 25.99 12.47 4.62
N CYS A 129 26.60 11.61 5.42
CA CYS A 129 25.98 10.36 5.86
C CYS A 129 25.03 10.56 7.05
N PRO A 130 24.03 9.67 7.22
CA PRO A 130 23.16 9.71 8.39
C PRO A 130 23.98 9.58 9.68
N LYS A 131 23.50 10.16 10.78
CA LYS A 131 24.20 10.08 12.07
C LYS A 131 24.47 8.62 12.45
N GLY A 132 25.73 8.29 12.73
CA GLY A 132 26.19 6.95 13.07
C GLY A 132 26.63 6.09 11.88
N TYR A 133 26.59 6.63 10.66
CA TYR A 133 27.15 5.99 9.46
C TYR A 133 28.52 6.55 9.15
N THR A 134 29.39 5.68 8.66
CA THR A 134 30.70 6.01 8.10
C THR A 134 30.53 6.52 6.68
N ASP A 135 31.19 7.63 6.38
CA ASP A 135 31.33 8.18 5.04
C ASP A 135 32.59 7.63 4.37
N GLN A 136 32.43 6.93 3.24
CA GLN A 136 33.54 6.37 2.49
C GLN A 136 33.55 6.93 1.07
N ARG A 137 34.60 7.68 0.76
CA ARG A 137 34.93 8.07 -0.60
C ARG A 137 35.46 6.87 -1.37
N ILE A 138 34.76 6.47 -2.42
CA ILE A 138 35.11 5.32 -3.28
C ILE A 138 35.58 5.75 -4.68
N LEU A 139 35.43 7.03 -5.02
CA LEU A 139 35.91 7.64 -6.26
C LEU A 139 36.29 9.09 -6.01
N GLY A 140 37.16 9.60 -6.88
CA GLY A 140 37.39 11.03 -7.06
C GLY A 140 38.88 11.32 -7.10
N LYS A 141 39.24 12.41 -7.75
CA LYS A 141 40.57 13.01 -7.66
C LYS A 141 40.38 14.51 -7.72
N THR A 142 40.93 15.23 -6.75
CA THR A 142 40.81 16.70 -6.73
C THR A 142 41.24 17.30 -8.07
N GLY A 143 40.29 17.95 -8.76
CA GLY A 143 40.51 18.61 -10.05
C GLY A 143 40.49 17.72 -11.29
N THR A 144 40.15 16.43 -11.18
CA THR A 144 39.97 15.54 -12.36
C THR A 144 38.63 14.83 -12.31
N ASP A 145 38.39 14.05 -11.26
CA ASP A 145 37.18 13.22 -11.13
C ASP A 145 36.33 13.74 -9.97
N ARG A 146 35.01 13.72 -10.13
CA ARG A 146 34.14 14.10 -9.03
C ARG A 146 34.11 13.01 -7.96
N GLU A 147 33.96 13.44 -6.71
CA GLU A 147 33.95 12.50 -5.60
C GLU A 147 32.64 11.71 -5.58
N LEU A 148 32.74 10.40 -5.31
CA LEU A 148 31.61 9.53 -5.05
C LEU A 148 31.77 8.94 -3.66
N HIS A 149 30.74 9.12 -2.85
CA HIS A 149 30.71 8.69 -1.46
C HIS A 149 29.58 7.71 -1.22
N THR A 150 29.85 6.72 -0.38
CA THR A 150 28.86 5.76 0.09
C THR A 150 28.83 5.76 1.61
N CYS A 151 27.62 5.71 2.15
CA CYS A 151 27.37 5.73 3.58
C CYS A 151 27.05 4.33 4.05
N TYR A 152 27.75 3.83 5.07
CA TYR A 152 27.49 2.52 5.63
C TYR A 152 27.72 2.48 7.14
N LYS A 153 27.16 1.50 7.82
CA LYS A 153 27.58 1.10 9.17
C LYS A 153 27.48 -0.41 9.31
N PRO A 154 28.27 -1.06 10.18
CA PRO A 154 28.08 -2.47 10.51
C PRO A 154 26.61 -2.74 10.87
N HIS A 155 26.05 -3.80 10.30
CA HIS A 155 24.70 -4.22 10.64
C HIS A 155 24.66 -4.72 12.08
N ALA A 156 23.62 -4.36 12.83
CA ALA A 156 23.41 -4.85 14.18
C ALA A 156 22.52 -6.10 14.11
N ALA A 157 23.03 -7.23 14.63
CA ALA A 157 22.29 -8.48 14.60
C ALA A 157 20.95 -8.37 15.33
N GLY A 158 19.92 -9.02 14.78
CA GLY A 158 18.53 -8.96 15.24
C GLY A 158 17.86 -7.61 14.98
N THR A 159 18.32 -6.85 13.98
CA THR A 159 17.67 -5.59 13.61
C THR A 159 17.40 -5.53 12.11
N ALA A 160 16.40 -4.78 11.69
CA ALA A 160 16.21 -4.50 10.27
C ALA A 160 17.11 -3.34 9.80
N PRO A 161 17.64 -3.38 8.56
CA PRO A 161 18.36 -2.25 7.99
C PRO A 161 17.50 -0.99 8.00
N ALA A 162 18.09 0.13 8.43
CA ALA A 162 17.35 1.39 8.49
C ALA A 162 16.92 1.92 7.10
N TYR A 163 17.65 1.53 6.05
CA TYR A 163 17.36 1.84 4.66
C TYR A 163 17.69 0.62 3.81
N TYR A 164 16.75 0.22 2.97
CA TYR A 164 16.96 -0.92 2.08
C TYR A 164 17.68 -0.48 0.82
N PHE A 165 18.66 -1.28 0.42
CA PHE A 165 19.42 -1.09 -0.80
C PHE A 165 18.84 -1.97 -1.91
N GLY A 166 18.54 -1.39 -3.07
CA GLY A 166 17.93 -2.11 -4.20
C GLY A 166 18.92 -2.42 -5.33
N GLY A 167 20.22 -2.27 -5.06
CA GLY A 167 21.27 -2.35 -6.07
C GLY A 167 21.72 -0.98 -6.60
N ALA A 168 22.75 -1.01 -7.45
CA ALA A 168 23.33 0.15 -8.10
C ALA A 168 23.76 -0.21 -9.53
N TRP A 169 23.79 0.78 -10.41
CA TRP A 169 24.13 0.64 -11.82
C TRP A 169 24.78 1.92 -12.35
N GLY A 170 25.35 1.85 -13.55
CA GLY A 170 26.03 2.98 -14.17
C GLY A 170 26.61 2.58 -15.52
N TYR A 171 27.74 3.16 -15.90
CA TYR A 171 28.38 2.87 -17.19
C TYR A 171 29.85 2.52 -17.04
N VAL A 172 30.28 1.51 -17.80
CA VAL A 172 31.65 1.03 -17.88
C VAL A 172 32.02 0.99 -19.36
N ASP A 173 33.08 1.72 -19.75
CA ASP A 173 33.53 1.80 -21.13
C ASP A 173 32.39 2.16 -22.10
N THR A 174 31.61 3.20 -21.77
CA THR A 174 30.38 3.65 -22.46
C THR A 174 29.17 2.70 -22.44
N ARG A 175 29.31 1.50 -21.87
CA ARG A 175 28.22 0.51 -21.82
C ARG A 175 27.51 0.54 -20.48
N GLU A 176 26.19 0.54 -20.51
CA GLU A 176 25.39 0.41 -19.30
C GLU A 176 25.66 -0.94 -18.64
N VAL A 177 26.00 -0.91 -17.35
CA VAL A 177 26.07 -2.10 -16.51
C VAL A 177 24.73 -2.21 -15.79
N PRO A 178 23.97 -3.30 -15.95
CA PRO A 178 22.64 -3.40 -15.36
C PRO A 178 22.68 -3.46 -13.83
N ASN A 179 21.62 -2.99 -13.18
CA ASN A 179 21.38 -3.27 -11.77
C ASN A 179 21.22 -4.79 -11.60
N PRO A 180 22.03 -5.44 -10.75
CA PRO A 180 21.92 -6.88 -10.54
C PRO A 180 20.54 -7.34 -10.07
N ALA A 181 19.76 -6.50 -9.39
CA ALA A 181 18.42 -6.85 -8.90
C ALA A 181 17.39 -7.01 -10.03
N THR A 182 17.52 -6.25 -11.11
CA THR A 182 16.53 -6.20 -12.20
C THR A 182 17.06 -6.73 -13.53
N GLY A 183 18.39 -6.84 -13.67
CA GLY A 183 19.02 -7.18 -14.95
C GLY A 183 18.98 -6.04 -15.97
N SER A 184 18.58 -4.83 -15.57
CA SER A 184 18.48 -3.63 -16.44
C SER A 184 18.89 -2.35 -15.69
N GLY A 185 18.94 -1.21 -16.37
CA GLY A 185 19.22 0.10 -15.78
C GLY A 185 18.06 0.69 -14.96
N SER A 186 17.41 -0.10 -14.10
CA SER A 186 16.25 0.32 -13.32
C SER A 186 16.28 -0.21 -11.88
N CYS A 187 15.45 0.38 -11.03
CA CYS A 187 15.24 -0.10 -9.68
C CYS A 187 14.22 -1.22 -9.60
N PRO A 188 14.38 -2.17 -8.65
CA PRO A 188 13.35 -3.13 -8.34
C PRO A 188 12.08 -2.41 -7.83
N ALA A 189 10.92 -3.06 -7.97
CA ALA A 189 9.66 -2.47 -7.53
C ALA A 189 9.73 -2.09 -6.04
N GLY A 190 9.20 -0.91 -5.68
CA GLY A 190 9.27 -0.37 -4.32
C GLY A 190 10.54 0.40 -3.97
N PHE A 191 11.48 0.54 -4.91
CA PHE A 191 12.69 1.37 -4.76
C PHE A 191 12.66 2.57 -5.69
N THR A 192 13.26 3.67 -5.26
CA THR A 192 13.45 4.87 -6.08
C THR A 192 14.89 4.97 -6.58
N THR A 193 15.01 5.42 -7.82
CA THR A 193 16.29 5.73 -8.46
C THR A 193 16.85 7.05 -7.93
N ALA A 194 18.11 7.05 -7.51
CA ALA A 194 18.87 8.25 -7.21
C ALA A 194 20.12 8.30 -8.09
N LYS A 195 20.23 9.35 -8.93
CA LYS A 195 21.47 9.67 -9.66
C LYS A 195 22.45 10.34 -8.69
N VAL A 196 23.63 9.76 -8.51
CA VAL A 196 24.61 10.22 -7.53
C VAL A 196 25.91 10.74 -8.15
N LEU A 197 26.19 10.31 -9.37
CA LEU A 197 27.32 10.79 -10.16
C LEU A 197 26.89 11.01 -11.60
N GLY A 198 27.59 11.89 -12.31
CA GLY A 198 27.55 11.98 -13.77
C GLY A 198 27.60 13.42 -14.23
N THR A 199 28.69 13.79 -14.90
CA THR A 199 28.96 15.13 -15.43
C THR A 199 29.35 14.98 -16.89
N SER A 200 28.65 15.66 -17.81
CA SER A 200 28.91 15.53 -19.25
C SER A 200 30.38 15.77 -19.60
N GLY A 201 31.02 14.77 -20.21
CA GLY A 201 32.42 14.82 -20.63
C GLY A 201 33.46 14.62 -19.51
N VAL A 202 33.03 14.38 -18.27
CA VAL A 202 33.90 14.11 -17.12
C VAL A 202 33.60 12.71 -16.58
N ASP A 203 32.49 12.54 -15.87
CA ASP A 203 32.11 11.26 -15.24
C ASP A 203 30.88 10.66 -15.91
N TYR A 204 30.87 9.35 -16.14
CA TYR A 204 29.62 8.67 -16.47
C TYR A 204 28.63 8.67 -15.30
N ALA A 205 27.35 8.51 -15.65
CA ALA A 205 26.30 8.51 -14.65
C ALA A 205 26.35 7.24 -13.78
N VAL A 206 26.22 7.42 -12.47
CA VAL A 206 26.03 6.34 -11.49
C VAL A 206 24.70 6.55 -10.80
N PHE A 207 23.95 5.46 -10.66
CA PHE A 207 22.65 5.43 -10.04
C PHE A 207 22.59 4.34 -8.97
N TYR A 208 21.74 4.54 -7.98
CA TYR A 208 21.43 3.50 -7.00
C TYR A 208 19.97 3.51 -6.62
N CYS A 209 19.55 2.38 -6.06
CA CYS A 209 18.20 2.15 -5.59
C CYS A 209 18.15 2.22 -4.08
N ILE A 210 17.26 3.06 -3.58
CA ILE A 210 16.94 3.12 -2.16
C ILE A 210 15.44 2.98 -2.01
N SER A 211 15.00 2.20 -1.02
CA SER A 211 13.57 2.20 -0.69
C SER A 211 13.31 3.44 0.19
N PRO A 212 12.51 4.42 -0.26
CA PRO A 212 12.02 5.45 0.65
C PRO A 212 11.19 4.76 1.73
N ALA A 213 11.20 5.28 2.96
CA ALA A 213 10.35 4.73 4.00
C ALA A 213 8.89 4.73 3.48
N PRO A 214 8.21 3.57 3.41
CA PRO A 214 6.90 3.46 2.76
C PRO A 214 5.83 4.26 3.48
N ARG A 215 6.10 4.63 4.73
CA ARG A 215 5.29 5.52 5.58
C ARG A 215 6.20 6.25 6.56
N TRP A 216 5.61 7.13 7.36
CA TRP A 216 6.27 7.89 8.41
C TRP A 216 5.58 7.63 9.75
N ASP A 217 6.38 7.55 10.80
CA ASP A 217 5.86 7.47 12.16
C ASP A 217 5.35 8.86 12.57
N PHE A 218 4.17 8.90 13.17
CA PHE A 218 3.62 10.11 13.74
C PHE A 218 4.12 10.30 15.18
N GLY A 219 4.60 11.50 15.49
CA GLY A 219 5.17 11.90 16.78
C GLY A 219 4.39 12.99 17.48
N GLY A 220 3.14 13.22 17.08
CA GLY A 220 2.28 14.30 17.58
C GLY A 220 2.30 15.54 16.71
N ALA A 221 1.46 16.50 17.06
CA ALA A 221 1.37 17.81 16.44
C ALA A 221 1.27 18.89 17.52
N PHE A 222 1.62 20.12 17.16
CA PHE A 222 1.50 21.28 18.04
C PHE A 222 1.29 22.53 17.20
N GLY A 223 0.76 23.60 17.80
CA GLY A 223 0.49 24.84 17.09
C GLY A 223 0.00 25.91 18.05
N TYR A 224 -0.70 26.92 17.52
CA TYR A 224 -1.23 28.00 18.35
C TYR A 224 -2.69 28.28 17.99
N ILE A 225 -3.49 28.56 19.02
CA ILE A 225 -4.91 28.87 18.92
C ILE A 225 -5.22 30.19 19.63
N ASN A 226 -6.39 30.77 19.38
CA ASN A 226 -6.96 31.90 20.15
C ASN A 226 -5.97 33.06 20.38
N GLY A 227 -5.26 33.50 19.35
CA GLY A 227 -4.33 34.63 19.45
C GLY A 227 -2.97 34.28 20.05
N GLY A 228 -2.48 33.06 19.83
CA GLY A 228 -1.10 32.67 20.16
C GLY A 228 -0.97 31.76 21.38
N VAL A 229 -2.06 31.20 21.90
CA VAL A 229 -2.02 30.19 22.97
C VAL A 229 -1.43 28.91 22.41
N LEU A 230 -0.28 28.48 22.95
CA LEU A 230 0.36 27.22 22.56
C LEU A 230 -0.55 26.03 22.85
N VAL A 231 -0.78 25.22 21.82
CA VAL A 231 -1.27 23.85 21.96
C VAL A 231 -0.05 22.93 21.92
N PRO A 232 0.38 22.37 23.07
CA PRO A 232 1.62 21.62 23.13
C PRO A 232 1.54 20.28 22.40
N ASN A 233 2.71 19.74 22.00
CA ASN A 233 2.79 18.37 21.54
C ASN A 233 2.53 17.43 22.72
N PRO A 234 1.58 16.48 22.62
CA PRO A 234 1.24 15.58 23.73
C PRO A 234 2.41 14.72 24.23
N ALA A 235 3.45 14.46 23.42
CA ALA A 235 4.61 13.68 23.83
C ALA A 235 5.63 14.49 24.64
N THR A 236 5.69 15.81 24.45
CA THR A 236 6.72 16.66 25.09
C THR A 236 6.14 17.67 26.07
N GLY A 237 4.82 17.91 26.04
CA GLY A 237 4.17 18.96 26.82
C GLY A 237 4.54 20.38 26.38
N GLY A 238 5.20 20.56 25.22
CA GLY A 238 5.66 21.87 24.74
C GLY A 238 5.67 22.02 23.21
N ALA A 239 6.27 23.12 22.73
CA ALA A 239 6.41 23.44 21.30
C ALA A 239 7.61 22.73 20.67
N SER A 240 7.73 21.42 20.88
CA SER A 240 8.88 20.63 20.42
C SER A 240 8.48 19.20 20.06
N CYS A 241 9.27 18.57 19.19
CA CYS A 241 9.10 17.16 18.86
C CYS A 241 9.85 16.26 19.85
N PRO A 242 9.34 15.03 20.08
CA PRO A 242 10.04 14.03 20.88
C PRO A 242 11.37 13.63 20.23
N ALA A 243 12.29 13.08 21.02
CA ALA A 243 13.62 12.70 20.56
C ALA A 243 13.56 11.74 19.36
N GLY A 244 14.34 12.05 18.32
CA GLY A 244 14.39 11.25 17.08
C GLY A 244 13.23 11.50 16.11
N TYR A 245 12.37 12.49 16.37
CA TYR A 245 11.40 13.02 15.41
C TYR A 245 11.84 14.39 14.89
N THR A 246 11.47 14.68 13.64
CA THR A 246 11.74 15.95 12.98
C THR A 246 10.51 16.85 13.09
N THR A 247 10.73 18.12 13.46
CA THR A 247 9.71 19.16 13.44
C THR A 247 9.50 19.66 12.01
N THR A 248 8.26 19.62 11.52
CA THR A 248 7.88 20.19 10.22
C THR A 248 6.83 21.26 10.44
N LYS A 249 7.15 22.52 10.13
CA LYS A 249 6.18 23.62 10.05
C LYS A 249 5.30 23.39 8.81
N ILE A 250 4.00 23.20 9.00
CA ILE A 250 3.04 22.93 7.92
C ILE A 250 2.19 24.15 7.57
N LEU A 251 2.12 25.11 8.47
CA LEU A 251 1.46 26.41 8.26
C LEU A 251 2.15 27.47 9.10
N GLY A 252 2.02 28.73 8.70
CA GLY A 252 2.30 29.89 9.54
C GLY A 252 2.97 30.99 8.74
N THR A 253 2.30 32.13 8.62
CA THR A 253 2.78 33.33 7.93
C THR A 253 2.58 34.52 8.86
N SER A 254 3.62 35.34 9.03
CA SER A 254 3.55 36.49 9.95
C SER A 254 2.33 37.38 9.64
N ASN A 255 1.50 37.62 10.66
CA ASN A 255 0.25 38.40 10.61
C ASN A 255 -0.88 37.82 9.73
N VAL A 256 -0.76 36.57 9.27
CA VAL A 256 -1.84 35.87 8.56
C VAL A 256 -2.25 34.67 9.41
N ASP A 257 -1.49 33.57 9.35
CA ASP A 257 -1.79 32.35 10.10
C ASP A 257 -0.81 32.13 11.25
N TRP A 258 -1.33 31.62 12.36
CA TRP A 258 -0.48 31.03 13.38
C TRP A 258 0.26 29.80 12.87
N ALA A 259 1.43 29.54 13.45
CA ALA A 259 2.25 28.42 13.03
C ALA A 259 1.69 27.09 13.53
N ALA A 260 1.57 26.11 12.65
CA ALA A 260 1.21 24.73 12.98
C ALA A 260 2.33 23.78 12.57
N PHE A 261 2.57 22.76 13.37
CA PHE A 261 3.68 21.84 13.23
C PHE A 261 3.26 20.39 13.42
N VAL A 262 3.88 19.50 12.65
CA VAL A 262 3.78 18.05 12.84
C VAL A 262 5.15 17.48 13.16
N CYS A 263 5.17 16.46 13.99
CA CYS A 263 6.37 15.70 14.34
C CYS A 263 6.33 14.37 13.62
N SER A 264 7.34 14.10 12.81
CA SER A 264 7.40 12.84 12.06
C SER A 264 8.81 12.35 11.89
N ARG A 265 8.96 11.06 11.62
CA ARG A 265 10.23 10.45 11.23
C ARG A 265 9.98 9.33 10.23
N PRO A 266 10.97 8.95 9.40
CA PRO A 266 10.82 7.81 8.51
C PRO A 266 10.50 6.55 9.32
N TYR A 267 9.49 5.80 8.89
CA TYR A 267 9.18 4.49 9.48
C TYR A 267 10.38 3.56 9.35
N ARG A 268 10.60 2.76 10.39
CA ARG A 268 11.62 1.70 10.39
C ARG A 268 10.96 0.43 10.90
N PHE A 269 11.18 -0.67 10.20
CA PHE A 269 10.72 -1.97 10.66
C PHE A 269 11.28 -2.28 12.06
N GLY A 270 10.44 -2.86 12.94
CA GLY A 270 10.79 -3.14 14.33
C GLY A 270 10.88 -1.90 15.25
N ARG A 271 10.67 -0.69 14.73
CA ARG A 271 10.64 0.54 15.53
C ARG A 271 9.23 1.05 15.66
N GLU A 272 8.75 1.09 16.90
CA GLU A 272 7.38 1.54 17.17
C GLU A 272 7.22 3.06 17.08
N PRO A 273 6.16 3.57 16.44
CA PRO A 273 5.79 4.98 16.53
C PRO A 273 5.35 5.33 17.96
N LEU A 274 5.36 6.62 18.29
CA LEU A 274 4.84 7.09 19.58
C LEU A 274 3.32 7.21 19.57
N TYR A 275 2.76 7.63 18.44
CA TYR A 275 1.32 7.80 18.27
C TYR A 275 0.85 7.15 16.98
N ASP A 276 -0.34 6.58 17.03
CA ASP A 276 -1.12 6.30 15.84
C ASP A 276 -1.74 7.60 15.36
N PHE A 277 -1.51 7.93 14.09
CA PHE A 277 -2.26 8.98 13.42
C PHE A 277 -3.70 8.50 13.20
N GLY A 278 -4.66 9.41 13.26
CA GLY A 278 -6.09 9.11 13.14
C GLY A 278 -6.81 10.04 12.17
N GLY A 279 -6.07 10.66 11.24
CA GLY A 279 -6.60 11.63 10.29
C GLY A 279 -6.50 13.09 10.78
N MET A 280 -6.86 14.00 9.88
CA MET A 280 -7.02 15.43 10.17
C MET A 280 -8.35 15.90 9.61
N TRP A 281 -8.94 16.92 10.23
CA TRP A 281 -10.15 17.59 9.75
C TRP A 281 -10.05 19.10 9.98
N GLY A 282 -10.81 19.87 9.21
CA GLY A 282 -10.76 21.33 9.23
C GLY A 282 -11.71 21.95 8.23
N TYR A 283 -11.37 23.12 7.68
CA TYR A 283 -12.23 23.81 6.72
C TYR A 283 -11.45 24.27 5.49
N SER A 284 -12.01 23.97 4.32
CA SER A 284 -11.49 24.42 3.04
C SER A 284 -12.60 25.16 2.30
N GLU A 285 -12.31 26.37 1.84
CA GLU A 285 -13.26 27.27 1.17
C GLU A 285 -14.53 27.50 2.01
N GLY A 286 -14.36 27.62 3.33
CA GLY A 286 -15.47 27.75 4.29
C GLY A 286 -16.36 26.50 4.43
N LYS A 287 -16.01 25.37 3.81
CA LYS A 287 -16.72 24.09 3.94
C LYS A 287 -15.93 23.15 4.85
N LEU A 288 -16.65 22.40 5.68
CA LEU A 288 -16.04 21.36 6.51
C LEU A 288 -15.37 20.32 5.61
N VAL A 289 -14.08 20.08 5.84
CA VAL A 289 -13.38 18.89 5.38
C VAL A 289 -13.34 17.92 6.54
N GLY A 290 -14.21 16.91 6.50
CA GLY A 290 -14.27 15.86 7.52
C GLY A 290 -13.01 15.00 7.54
N ASN A 291 -12.75 14.36 8.67
CA ASN A 291 -11.70 13.35 8.80
C ASN A 291 -12.07 12.17 7.89
N PRO A 292 -11.24 11.75 6.92
CA PRO A 292 -11.63 10.69 5.98
C PRO A 292 -11.99 9.36 6.63
N ILE A 293 -11.50 9.10 7.85
CA ILE A 293 -11.79 7.88 8.60
C ILE A 293 -13.23 7.87 9.12
N THR A 294 -13.69 9.00 9.67
CA THR A 294 -15.03 9.14 10.26
C THR A 294 -16.02 9.86 9.34
N GLN A 295 -15.52 10.44 8.26
CA GLN A 295 -16.21 11.30 7.30
C GLN A 295 -16.92 12.51 7.94
N THR A 296 -16.52 12.89 9.16
CA THR A 296 -17.14 13.95 9.95
C THR A 296 -16.07 14.80 10.65
N ALA A 297 -16.47 15.88 11.31
CA ALA A 297 -15.60 16.70 12.17
C ALA A 297 -15.31 15.98 13.51
N SER A 298 -14.82 14.73 13.44
CA SER A 298 -14.58 13.91 14.63
C SER A 298 -13.46 12.90 14.43
N CYS A 299 -12.89 12.43 15.53
CA CYS A 299 -11.90 11.35 15.52
C CYS A 299 -12.55 9.98 15.67
N ALA A 300 -11.89 8.95 15.15
CA ALA A 300 -12.32 7.57 15.34
C ALA A 300 -12.37 7.20 16.84
N PRO A 301 -13.21 6.24 17.27
CA PRO A 301 -13.26 5.80 18.65
C PRO A 301 -11.87 5.46 19.21
N GLY A 302 -11.55 6.00 20.40
CA GLY A 302 -10.25 5.82 21.05
C GLY A 302 -9.15 6.78 20.60
N TYR A 303 -9.42 7.68 19.66
CA TYR A 303 -8.52 8.76 19.27
C TYR A 303 -8.87 10.07 19.98
N THR A 304 -7.83 10.78 20.41
CA THR A 304 -7.90 12.15 20.93
C THR A 304 -8.01 13.14 19.78
N ASP A 305 -8.96 14.06 19.90
CA ASP A 305 -9.09 15.22 19.02
C ASP A 305 -8.26 16.40 19.56
N GLN A 306 -7.29 16.88 18.78
CA GLN A 306 -6.46 18.02 19.14
C GLN A 306 -6.55 19.11 18.09
N ARG A 307 -7.21 20.22 18.47
CA ARG A 307 -7.20 21.47 17.72
C ARG A 307 -5.80 22.09 17.77
N ILE A 308 -5.11 22.16 16.63
CA ILE A 308 -3.75 22.72 16.53
C ILE A 308 -3.70 24.08 15.86
N LEU A 309 -4.82 24.55 15.31
CA LEU A 309 -4.99 25.88 14.72
C LEU A 309 -6.43 26.37 14.93
N GLY A 310 -6.59 27.68 14.97
CA GLY A 310 -7.88 28.35 14.86
C GLY A 310 -7.98 29.57 15.77
N VAL A 311 -8.59 30.63 15.26
CA VAL A 311 -8.93 31.86 16.00
C VAL A 311 -10.31 32.27 15.56
N TYR A 312 -11.24 32.37 16.50
CA TYR A 312 -12.63 32.71 16.19
C TYR A 312 -12.71 34.01 15.37
N GLY A 313 -13.26 33.92 14.16
CA GLY A 313 -13.42 35.06 13.25
C GLY A 313 -12.17 35.47 12.47
N THR A 314 -11.07 34.72 12.55
CA THR A 314 -9.84 34.97 11.77
C THR A 314 -9.41 33.72 11.01
N ASP A 315 -9.15 32.63 11.73
CA ASP A 315 -8.64 31.38 11.16
C ASP A 315 -9.65 30.27 11.38
N TYR A 316 -9.81 29.37 10.41
CA TYR A 316 -10.60 28.18 10.62
C TYR A 316 -9.88 27.17 11.51
N ASP A 317 -10.67 26.37 12.22
CA ASP A 317 -10.13 25.34 13.09
C ASP A 317 -9.50 24.21 12.26
N MET A 318 -8.31 23.78 12.66
CA MET A 318 -7.66 22.57 12.12
C MET A 318 -7.34 21.62 13.26
N HIS A 319 -7.74 20.37 13.08
CA HIS A 319 -7.67 19.33 14.09
C HIS A 319 -6.86 18.13 13.60
N VAL A 320 -6.13 17.51 14.52
CA VAL A 320 -5.39 16.27 14.31
C VAL A 320 -5.91 15.23 15.29
N CYS A 321 -6.23 14.06 14.77
CA CYS A 321 -6.64 12.91 15.57
C CYS A 321 -5.43 12.01 15.85
N TYR A 322 -5.22 11.62 17.10
CA TYR A 322 -4.14 10.70 17.46
C TYR A 322 -4.47 9.86 18.70
N LYS A 323 -3.78 8.73 18.89
CA LYS A 323 -3.78 7.99 20.16
C LYS A 323 -2.39 7.43 20.45
N PRO A 324 -2.02 7.20 21.73
CA PRO A 324 -0.80 6.48 22.07
C PRO A 324 -0.72 5.16 21.32
N HIS A 325 0.43 4.89 20.70
CA HIS A 325 0.64 3.66 19.97
C HIS A 325 0.74 2.46 20.93
N VAL A 326 0.18 1.32 20.52
CA VAL A 326 0.28 0.06 21.26
C VAL A 326 1.38 -0.79 20.64
N ALA A 327 2.48 -1.01 21.37
CA ALA A 327 3.63 -1.77 20.87
C ALA A 327 3.22 -3.16 20.34
N GLY A 328 3.85 -3.60 19.26
CA GLY A 328 3.54 -4.85 18.56
C GLY A 328 2.33 -4.78 17.65
N THR A 329 1.70 -3.60 17.48
CA THR A 329 0.59 -3.41 16.55
C THR A 329 1.00 -2.58 15.35
N THR A 330 0.31 -2.74 14.22
CA THR A 330 0.49 -1.85 13.07
C THR A 330 -0.46 -0.66 13.23
N PRO A 331 0.02 0.60 13.11
CA PRO A 331 -0.88 1.75 13.06
C PRO A 331 -1.93 1.56 11.97
N PRO A 332 -3.23 1.63 12.29
CA PRO A 332 -4.29 1.37 11.32
C PRO A 332 -4.34 2.42 10.20
N TYR A 333 -3.80 3.62 10.48
CA TYR A 333 -3.78 4.76 9.56
C TYR A 333 -2.34 5.25 9.40
N PRO A 334 -1.62 4.83 8.34
CA PRO A 334 -0.25 5.27 8.13
C PRO A 334 -0.20 6.76 7.78
N PHE A 335 0.75 7.48 8.37
CA PHE A 335 1.01 8.89 8.08
C PHE A 335 2.10 9.01 7.02
N ALA A 336 1.93 9.91 6.05
CA ALA A 336 2.91 10.13 4.98
C ALA A 336 3.23 11.62 4.75
N GLY A 337 3.20 12.39 5.83
CA GLY A 337 3.56 13.80 5.84
C GLY A 337 2.38 14.73 5.64
N ALA A 338 2.62 15.99 6.01
CA ALA A 338 1.75 17.13 5.79
C ALA A 338 2.59 18.34 5.38
N TRP A 339 2.02 19.25 4.61
CA TRP A 339 2.65 20.48 4.14
C TRP A 339 1.59 21.54 3.82
N GLY A 340 1.99 22.80 3.80
CA GLY A 340 1.10 23.92 3.47
C GLY A 340 1.93 25.13 3.09
N TYR A 341 1.53 26.34 3.49
CA TYR A 341 2.31 27.55 3.24
C TYR A 341 3.00 28.01 4.53
N VAL A 342 4.29 28.25 4.40
CA VAL A 342 5.18 28.70 5.46
C VAL A 342 5.77 30.03 5.01
N ASP A 343 5.47 31.10 5.75
CA ASP A 343 5.97 32.44 5.48
C ASP A 343 5.67 32.91 4.04
N GLY A 344 4.42 32.67 3.61
CA GLY A 344 3.94 33.01 2.26
C GLY A 344 4.45 32.10 1.14
N GLN A 345 5.33 31.14 1.43
CA GLN A 345 5.84 30.18 0.44
C GLN A 345 5.26 28.80 0.67
N GLN A 346 4.87 28.12 -0.42
CA GLN A 346 4.40 26.75 -0.30
C GLN A 346 5.57 25.83 0.09
N GLY A 347 5.46 25.24 1.27
CA GLY A 347 6.40 24.27 1.82
C GLY A 347 6.40 22.95 1.04
N SER A 348 7.33 22.07 1.42
CA SER A 348 7.44 20.72 0.85
C SER A 348 6.96 19.67 1.85
N ASN A 349 6.38 18.59 1.32
CA ASN A 349 6.16 17.38 2.08
C ASN A 349 7.53 16.85 2.55
N PRO A 350 7.73 16.63 3.86
CA PRO A 350 8.99 16.11 4.40
C PRO A 350 9.36 14.71 3.86
N VAL A 351 8.39 13.97 3.33
CA VAL A 351 8.61 12.65 2.73
C VAL A 351 9.20 12.75 1.34
N THR A 352 8.56 13.51 0.45
CA THR A 352 8.94 13.57 -0.97
C THR A 352 9.90 14.71 -1.28
N GLY A 353 10.03 15.70 -0.39
CA GLY A 353 10.75 16.94 -0.66
C GLY A 353 10.05 17.86 -1.67
N GLY A 354 8.88 17.47 -2.18
CA GLY A 354 8.08 18.20 -3.15
C GLY A 354 6.68 18.52 -2.63
N ARG A 355 5.75 18.81 -3.54
CA ARG A 355 4.32 19.12 -3.23
C ARG A 355 3.40 17.93 -3.54
N SER A 356 3.94 16.73 -3.44
CA SER A 356 3.28 15.47 -3.78
C SER A 356 3.36 14.48 -2.63
N CYS A 357 2.47 13.51 -2.65
CA CYS A 357 2.50 12.38 -1.74
C CYS A 357 3.41 11.25 -2.27
N PRO A 358 3.98 10.43 -1.37
CA PRO A 358 4.68 9.21 -1.80
C PRO A 358 3.73 8.22 -2.48
N SER A 359 4.27 7.19 -3.13
CA SER A 359 3.48 6.08 -3.69
C SER A 359 2.60 5.44 -2.61
N GLY A 360 1.38 5.04 -2.98
CA GLY A 360 0.36 4.53 -2.04
C GLY A 360 -0.44 5.61 -1.30
N PHE A 361 -0.19 6.90 -1.57
CA PHE A 361 -0.90 8.01 -0.94
C PHE A 361 -1.42 9.02 -1.96
N SER A 362 -2.51 9.69 -1.60
CA SER A 362 -3.11 10.81 -2.33
C SER A 362 -3.08 12.06 -1.46
N LYS A 363 -3.08 13.22 -2.12
CA LYS A 363 -3.13 14.53 -1.46
C LYS A 363 -4.55 14.82 -0.99
N THR A 364 -4.71 15.18 0.27
CA THR A 364 -5.98 15.65 0.85
C THR A 364 -5.79 17.02 1.47
N GLN A 365 -6.58 18.01 1.02
CA GLN A 365 -6.57 19.37 1.56
C GLN A 365 -7.44 19.41 2.81
N VAL A 366 -6.87 19.79 3.96
CA VAL A 366 -7.59 19.86 5.24
C VAL A 366 -7.93 21.29 5.67
N LEU A 367 -7.17 22.26 5.16
CA LEU A 367 -7.38 23.68 5.41
C LEU A 367 -7.20 24.46 4.11
N GLY A 368 -7.82 25.63 3.99
CA GLY A 368 -7.48 26.66 3.01
C GLY A 368 -8.71 27.41 2.52
N THR A 369 -8.80 28.70 2.83
CA THR A 369 -9.91 29.56 2.42
C THR A 369 -9.35 30.86 1.86
N TYR A 370 -9.79 31.26 0.65
CA TYR A 370 -9.30 32.47 0.00
C TYR A 370 -9.41 33.69 0.91
N ASN A 371 -8.31 34.43 1.07
CA ASN A 371 -8.14 35.59 1.97
C ASN A 371 -8.28 35.32 3.49
N ALA A 372 -8.37 34.06 3.93
CA ALA A 372 -8.38 33.70 5.35
C ALA A 372 -7.18 32.81 5.68
N ASP A 373 -7.15 31.58 5.15
CA ASP A 373 -6.10 30.60 5.45
C ASP A 373 -5.41 30.12 4.18
N TYR A 374 -4.09 29.96 4.25
CA TYR A 374 -3.38 29.22 3.21
C TYR A 374 -3.73 27.73 3.26
N PRO A 375 -3.66 27.03 2.12
CA PRO A 375 -4.04 25.64 2.08
C PRO A 375 -3.01 24.75 2.77
N VAL A 376 -3.51 23.80 3.55
CA VAL A 376 -2.73 22.73 4.19
C VAL A 376 -3.20 21.40 3.63
N PHE A 377 -2.24 20.57 3.29
CA PHE A 377 -2.42 19.24 2.74
C PHE A 377 -1.74 18.19 3.60
N TYR A 378 -2.27 16.98 3.58
CA TYR A 378 -1.59 15.81 4.09
C TYR A 378 -1.77 14.63 3.13
N CYS A 379 -0.97 13.59 3.35
CA CYS A 379 -1.02 12.38 2.55
C CYS A 379 -1.91 11.34 3.19
N GLU A 380 -3.02 11.05 2.51
CA GLU A 380 -3.99 10.04 2.87
C GLU A 380 -3.74 8.75 2.08
N PRO A 381 -3.72 7.57 2.72
CA PRO A 381 -3.53 6.30 2.02
C PRO A 381 -4.61 6.09 0.95
N VAL A 382 -4.21 5.79 -0.29
CA VAL A 382 -5.19 5.59 -1.38
C VAL A 382 -6.10 4.39 -1.13
N VAL A 383 -5.57 3.37 -0.44
CA VAL A 383 -6.30 2.17 -0.03
C VAL A 383 -7.41 2.46 0.98
N MET A 384 -7.32 3.59 1.68
CA MET A 384 -8.35 4.04 2.60
C MET A 384 -9.39 4.86 1.88
N LYS A 385 -8.92 5.89 1.17
CA LYS A 385 -9.75 6.85 0.45
C LYS A 385 -10.66 6.21 -0.56
N PHE A 386 -10.17 5.18 -1.25
CA PHE A 386 -10.89 4.51 -2.34
C PHE A 386 -11.35 3.10 -1.96
N ALA A 387 -11.38 2.76 -0.67
CA ALA A 387 -11.94 1.50 -0.20
C ALA A 387 -13.47 1.50 -0.45
N PRO A 388 -14.05 0.41 -0.95
CA PRO A 388 -15.47 0.38 -1.31
C PRO A 388 -16.39 0.37 -0.08
N ARG A 389 -17.62 0.86 -0.25
CA ARG A 389 -18.72 0.57 0.68
C ARG A 389 -19.49 -0.63 0.17
N LEU A 390 -19.62 -1.68 0.98
CA LEU A 390 -20.45 -2.83 0.62
C LEU A 390 -21.87 -2.59 1.10
N ARG A 391 -22.85 -2.86 0.24
CA ARG A 391 -24.28 -2.81 0.55
C ARG A 391 -24.87 -4.21 0.38
N PHE A 392 -25.53 -4.68 1.43
CA PHE A 392 -26.09 -6.02 1.49
C PHE A 392 -27.60 -6.00 1.28
N ASP A 393 -28.14 -7.10 0.76
CA ASP A 393 -29.59 -7.30 0.73
C ASP A 393 -30.18 -7.24 2.16
N GLY A 394 -31.40 -6.70 2.29
CA GLY A 394 -32.07 -6.57 3.58
C GLY A 394 -32.37 -7.92 4.27
N GLU A 395 -32.45 -9.00 3.50
CA GLU A 395 -32.56 -10.38 3.97
C GLU A 395 -31.27 -11.18 3.73
N GLY A 396 -30.17 -10.50 3.44
CA GLY A 396 -28.86 -11.10 3.27
C GLY A 396 -28.42 -11.84 4.53
N HIS A 397 -27.71 -12.94 4.32
CA HIS A 397 -26.96 -13.67 5.34
C HIS A 397 -25.53 -13.85 4.81
N GLY A 398 -24.66 -14.55 5.55
CA GLY A 398 -23.27 -14.73 5.12
C GLY A 398 -22.53 -13.40 4.99
N TYR A 399 -22.34 -12.69 6.10
CA TYR A 399 -21.55 -11.47 6.10
C TYR A 399 -20.04 -11.78 6.10
N PRO A 400 -19.20 -10.82 5.70
CA PRO A 400 -17.75 -10.98 5.81
C PRO A 400 -17.30 -11.32 7.23
N MET A 401 -16.19 -12.04 7.35
CA MET A 401 -15.57 -12.39 8.63
C MET A 401 -14.04 -12.42 8.54
N SER A 402 -13.37 -12.64 9.66
CA SER A 402 -11.91 -12.77 9.69
C SER A 402 -11.45 -14.11 9.11
N ALA A 403 -10.61 -14.06 8.07
CA ALA A 403 -9.94 -15.24 7.52
C ALA A 403 -9.00 -15.89 8.55
N GLN A 404 -8.36 -15.10 9.43
CA GLN A 404 -7.56 -15.63 10.53
C GLN A 404 -8.38 -16.46 11.50
N THR A 405 -9.54 -15.96 11.95
CA THR A 405 -10.44 -16.71 12.85
C THR A 405 -10.89 -18.02 12.21
N TYR A 406 -11.23 -17.99 10.92
CA TYR A 406 -11.62 -19.18 10.18
C TYR A 406 -10.46 -20.17 10.01
N TYR A 407 -9.29 -19.68 9.63
CA TYR A 407 -8.08 -20.48 9.46
C TYR A 407 -7.72 -21.21 10.76
N GLU A 408 -7.71 -20.52 11.90
CA GLU A 408 -7.42 -21.15 13.19
C GLU A 408 -8.43 -22.24 13.54
N THR A 409 -9.71 -21.96 13.33
CA THR A 409 -10.82 -22.83 13.78
C THR A 409 -11.05 -24.03 12.86
N VAL A 410 -11.09 -23.79 11.55
CA VAL A 410 -11.50 -24.78 10.54
C VAL A 410 -10.29 -25.46 9.89
N ILE A 411 -9.28 -24.67 9.49
CA ILE A 411 -8.13 -25.20 8.75
C ILE A 411 -7.10 -25.81 9.70
N ARG A 412 -6.59 -25.02 10.65
CA ARG A 412 -5.51 -25.42 11.56
C ARG A 412 -5.97 -26.42 12.61
N ALA A 413 -7.10 -26.17 13.26
CA ALA A 413 -7.65 -27.11 14.25
C ALA A 413 -8.36 -28.32 13.60
N SER A 414 -8.55 -28.31 12.27
CA SER A 414 -9.25 -29.37 11.53
C SER A 414 -10.64 -29.68 12.09
N THR A 415 -11.32 -28.67 12.65
CA THR A 415 -12.65 -28.84 13.23
C THR A 415 -13.66 -29.02 12.09
N PRO A 416 -14.44 -30.12 12.06
CA PRO A 416 -15.57 -30.24 11.14
C PRO A 416 -16.63 -29.22 11.57
N SER A 417 -16.59 -28.02 11.01
CA SER A 417 -17.64 -27.02 11.23
C SER A 417 -18.73 -27.22 10.18
N ALA A 418 -20.00 -27.20 10.60
CA ALA A 418 -21.17 -27.32 9.72
C ALA A 418 -21.41 -26.07 8.84
N GLY A 419 -20.34 -25.36 8.46
CA GLY A 419 -20.41 -24.05 7.79
C GLY A 419 -20.26 -22.90 8.78
N MET A 420 -19.02 -22.61 9.21
CA MET A 420 -18.74 -21.40 10.00
C MET A 420 -19.04 -20.16 9.16
N GLU A 421 -20.01 -19.36 9.60
CA GLU A 421 -20.57 -18.22 8.88
C GLU A 421 -20.78 -17.05 9.85
N ASN A 422 -20.57 -15.80 9.40
CA ASN A 422 -21.01 -14.63 10.15
C ASN A 422 -22.44 -14.27 9.75
N VAL A 423 -23.41 -14.60 10.61
CA VAL A 423 -24.83 -14.28 10.41
C VAL A 423 -25.27 -13.04 11.20
N ASP A 424 -24.35 -12.38 11.90
CA ASP A 424 -24.65 -11.24 12.76
C ASP A 424 -24.44 -9.91 12.02
N VAL A 425 -25.55 -9.33 11.55
CA VAL A 425 -25.56 -8.05 10.84
C VAL A 425 -24.97 -6.90 11.66
N SER A 426 -25.03 -6.98 13.00
CA SER A 426 -24.53 -5.93 13.86
C SER A 426 -23.01 -5.75 13.75
N THR A 427 -22.30 -6.80 13.31
CA THR A 427 -20.84 -6.76 13.11
C THR A 427 -20.40 -5.81 12.01
N LEU A 428 -21.24 -5.55 11.00
CA LEU A 428 -20.89 -4.76 9.81
C LEU A 428 -20.52 -3.30 10.12
N GLY A 429 -21.10 -2.72 11.18
CA GLY A 429 -20.83 -1.34 11.61
C GLY A 429 -19.76 -1.18 12.68
N THR A 430 -19.17 -2.29 13.17
CA THR A 430 -18.28 -2.27 14.34
C THR A 430 -16.84 -1.83 14.02
N GLY A 431 -16.46 -1.85 12.74
CA GLY A 431 -15.06 -1.69 12.34
C GLY A 431 -14.16 -2.87 12.73
N THR A 432 -14.73 -4.04 13.05
CA THR A 432 -13.95 -5.23 13.42
C THR A 432 -13.77 -6.25 12.29
N LEU A 433 -14.54 -6.13 11.21
CA LEU A 433 -14.50 -7.02 10.05
C LEU A 433 -13.36 -6.62 9.10
N PRO A 434 -12.39 -7.50 8.83
CA PRO A 434 -11.30 -7.18 7.93
C PRO A 434 -11.78 -6.99 6.49
N THR A 435 -11.24 -5.96 5.83
CA THR A 435 -11.11 -5.92 4.37
C THR A 435 -9.65 -6.11 4.04
N TYR A 436 -9.36 -7.17 3.31
CA TYR A 436 -8.01 -7.51 2.90
C TYR A 436 -7.66 -6.76 1.61
N PHE A 437 -6.42 -6.32 1.43
CA PHE A 437 -6.06 -5.59 0.21
C PHE A 437 -4.64 -5.85 -0.29
N GLN A 438 -4.47 -5.65 -1.60
CA GLN A 438 -3.19 -5.55 -2.29
C GLN A 438 -3.25 -4.37 -3.24
N GLU A 439 -2.12 -3.73 -3.49
CA GLU A 439 -2.04 -2.62 -4.44
C GLU A 439 -0.79 -2.76 -5.31
N ILE A 440 -0.88 -2.31 -6.55
CA ILE A 440 0.26 -2.21 -7.45
C ILE A 440 0.26 -0.87 -8.19
N GLN A 441 1.45 -0.41 -8.55
CA GLN A 441 1.66 0.74 -9.41
C GLN A 441 1.74 0.27 -10.87
N CYS A 442 0.95 0.87 -11.76
CA CYS A 442 0.93 0.59 -13.20
C CYS A 442 1.13 1.89 -13.98
N GLY A 443 2.38 2.20 -14.35
CA GLY A 443 2.71 3.56 -14.82
C GLY A 443 2.51 4.56 -13.68
N ASP A 444 1.74 5.62 -13.92
CA ASP A 444 1.37 6.59 -12.88
C ASP A 444 0.07 6.20 -12.14
N GLN A 445 -0.74 5.29 -12.69
CA GLN A 445 -1.93 4.75 -12.05
C GLN A 445 -1.61 3.75 -10.92
N VAL A 446 -2.58 3.57 -10.02
CA VAL A 446 -2.58 2.54 -8.98
C VAL A 446 -3.79 1.63 -9.17
N ARG A 447 -3.58 0.32 -9.01
CA ARG A 447 -4.65 -0.67 -8.95
C ARG A 447 -4.69 -1.27 -7.57
N ILE A 448 -5.85 -1.20 -6.91
CA ILE A 448 -6.06 -1.68 -5.55
C ILE A 448 -7.10 -2.80 -5.60
N LYS A 449 -6.72 -4.00 -5.18
CA LYS A 449 -7.63 -5.13 -5.06
C LYS A 449 -8.06 -5.27 -3.62
N TYR A 450 -9.36 -5.15 -3.37
CA TYR A 450 -9.97 -5.37 -2.06
C TYR A 450 -10.66 -6.72 -2.03
N TRP A 451 -10.48 -7.45 -0.94
CA TRP A 451 -10.93 -8.80 -0.74
C TRP A 451 -11.76 -8.91 0.54
N TRP A 452 -12.81 -9.72 0.49
CA TRP A 452 -13.62 -10.10 1.64
C TRP A 452 -13.68 -11.60 1.75
N PHE A 453 -13.60 -12.08 2.99
CA PHE A 453 -13.66 -13.49 3.30
C PHE A 453 -15.01 -13.85 3.92
N TYR A 454 -15.64 -14.88 3.37
CA TYR A 454 -16.90 -15.43 3.82
C TYR A 454 -16.66 -16.88 4.24
N GLY A 455 -16.88 -17.21 5.52
CA GLY A 455 -16.50 -18.54 6.02
C GLY A 455 -17.29 -19.69 5.39
N TYR A 456 -18.54 -19.42 4.99
CA TYR A 456 -19.40 -20.41 4.36
C TYR A 456 -20.44 -19.73 3.48
N GLN A 457 -20.58 -20.24 2.26
CA GLN A 457 -21.69 -19.95 1.37
C GLN A 457 -22.73 -21.05 1.50
N ARG A 458 -24.00 -20.66 1.70
CA ARG A 458 -25.12 -21.60 1.72
C ARG A 458 -25.48 -22.06 0.31
N VAL A 459 -26.39 -23.03 0.23
CA VAL A 459 -26.97 -23.39 -1.07
C VAL A 459 -27.64 -22.16 -1.66
N CYS A 460 -27.29 -21.82 -2.90
CA CYS A 460 -27.86 -20.67 -3.59
C CYS A 460 -29.02 -21.08 -4.50
N ASP A 461 -29.42 -22.36 -4.49
CA ASP A 461 -30.61 -22.83 -5.19
C ASP A 461 -31.37 -23.96 -4.48
N SER A 462 -32.59 -24.20 -4.97
CA SER A 462 -33.49 -25.26 -4.46
C SER A 462 -32.99 -26.69 -4.72
N PHE A 463 -31.95 -26.87 -5.53
CA PHE A 463 -31.35 -28.16 -5.84
C PHE A 463 -30.16 -28.49 -4.94
N GLY A 464 -29.79 -27.57 -4.04
CA GLY A 464 -28.68 -27.74 -3.11
C GLY A 464 -27.31 -27.40 -3.71
N ASN A 465 -27.26 -26.63 -4.80
CA ASN A 465 -25.99 -26.25 -5.41
C ASN A 465 -25.38 -24.99 -4.77
N GLY A 466 -24.08 -24.84 -5.00
CA GLY A 466 -23.32 -23.63 -4.69
C GLY A 466 -22.85 -23.48 -3.25
N SER A 467 -23.27 -24.36 -2.33
CA SER A 467 -22.73 -24.32 -0.97
C SER A 467 -21.26 -24.72 -0.93
N HIS A 468 -20.42 -23.94 -0.26
CA HIS A 468 -19.00 -24.24 -0.11
C HIS A 468 -18.36 -23.48 1.05
N HIS A 469 -17.18 -23.93 1.46
CA HIS A 469 -16.41 -23.35 2.55
C HIS A 469 -15.41 -22.30 2.04
N GLY A 470 -15.22 -21.24 2.83
CA GLY A 470 -14.13 -20.29 2.68
C GLY A 470 -14.10 -19.60 1.32
N ASP A 471 -15.10 -18.76 1.11
CA ASP A 471 -15.31 -17.99 -0.09
C ASP A 471 -14.59 -16.63 -0.01
N TRP A 472 -14.07 -16.20 -1.16
CA TRP A 472 -13.23 -15.02 -1.29
C TRP A 472 -13.71 -14.19 -2.48
N GLU A 473 -14.34 -13.08 -2.16
CA GLU A 473 -14.85 -12.13 -3.17
C GLU A 473 -14.02 -10.86 -3.18
N ASN A 474 -14.00 -10.19 -4.33
CA ASN A 474 -13.15 -9.02 -4.51
C ASN A 474 -13.67 -8.01 -5.54
N VAL A 475 -13.07 -6.83 -5.48
CA VAL A 475 -13.11 -5.83 -6.55
C VAL A 475 -11.71 -5.26 -6.77
N VAL A 476 -11.44 -4.75 -7.97
CA VAL A 476 -10.25 -3.95 -8.26
C VAL A 476 -10.67 -2.52 -8.54
N VAL A 477 -10.10 -1.58 -7.80
CA VAL A 477 -10.25 -0.14 -8.01
C VAL A 477 -9.01 0.38 -8.72
N THR A 478 -9.20 0.93 -9.92
CA THR A 478 -8.14 1.57 -10.71
C THR A 478 -8.26 3.08 -10.55
N LEU A 479 -7.18 3.71 -10.10
CA LEU A 479 -7.12 5.16 -9.87
C LEU A 479 -6.64 5.93 -11.10
N SER A 480 -6.94 7.22 -11.14
CA SER A 480 -6.33 8.16 -12.07
C SER A 480 -4.80 8.23 -11.88
N GLU A 481 -4.08 8.70 -12.90
CA GLU A 481 -2.61 8.86 -12.85
C GLU A 481 -2.15 9.80 -11.72
N ASP A 482 -2.94 10.84 -11.45
CA ASP A 482 -2.72 11.77 -10.33
C ASP A 482 -3.24 11.24 -8.97
N ARG A 483 -3.93 10.08 -8.98
CA ARG A 483 -4.52 9.38 -7.84
C ARG A 483 -5.53 10.23 -7.05
N SER A 484 -6.11 11.25 -7.68
CA SER A 484 -7.12 12.10 -7.08
C SER A 484 -8.53 11.51 -7.17
N SER A 485 -8.75 10.57 -8.10
CA SER A 485 -10.05 9.98 -8.38
C SER A 485 -9.97 8.51 -8.81
N ILE A 486 -11.12 7.85 -8.86
CA ILE A 486 -11.25 6.50 -9.42
C ILE A 486 -11.46 6.62 -10.92
N ALA A 487 -10.66 5.91 -11.72
CA ALA A 487 -10.83 5.80 -13.16
C ALA A 487 -11.80 4.67 -13.53
N ALA A 488 -11.65 3.51 -12.89
CA ALA A 488 -12.49 2.33 -13.13
C ALA A 488 -12.62 1.44 -11.90
N VAL A 489 -13.69 0.62 -11.87
CA VAL A 489 -13.87 -0.47 -10.91
C VAL A 489 -14.17 -1.76 -11.68
N THR A 490 -13.39 -2.79 -11.41
CA THR A 490 -13.62 -4.16 -11.89
C THR A 490 -14.30 -4.95 -10.79
N PHE A 491 -15.51 -5.43 -11.07
CA PHE A 491 -16.33 -6.22 -10.16
C PHE A 491 -16.16 -7.70 -10.48
N THR A 492 -15.99 -8.55 -9.47
CA THR A 492 -15.83 -10.00 -9.62
C THR A 492 -17.09 -10.76 -9.20
N MET A 493 -17.39 -11.83 -9.91
CA MET A 493 -18.44 -12.80 -9.58
C MET A 493 -17.99 -14.19 -10.03
N HIS A 494 -17.92 -15.15 -9.10
CA HIS A 494 -17.61 -16.55 -9.42
C HIS A 494 -16.34 -16.75 -10.28
N GLY A 495 -15.30 -15.95 -10.02
CA GLY A 495 -14.05 -15.98 -10.79
C GLY A 495 -14.14 -15.39 -12.21
N LYS A 496 -15.24 -14.70 -12.55
CA LYS A 496 -15.43 -13.84 -13.73
C LYS A 496 -15.49 -12.39 -13.33
N ASP A 497 -15.29 -11.48 -14.27
CA ASP A 497 -15.23 -10.05 -13.99
C ASP A 497 -15.73 -9.17 -15.13
N TYR A 498 -16.09 -7.93 -14.79
CA TYR A 498 -16.38 -6.84 -15.72
C TYR A 498 -16.01 -5.50 -15.12
N THR A 499 -15.71 -4.53 -15.98
CA THR A 499 -15.19 -3.22 -15.60
C THR A 499 -16.17 -2.11 -15.94
N ARG A 500 -16.34 -1.18 -15.01
CA ARG A 500 -17.17 0.01 -15.12
C ARG A 500 -16.30 1.24 -14.96
N LEU A 501 -16.52 2.26 -15.78
CA LEU A 501 -15.72 3.49 -15.82
C LEU A 501 -16.42 4.60 -15.05
N ALA A 502 -15.66 5.35 -14.24
CA ALA A 502 -16.19 6.51 -13.51
C ALA A 502 -16.71 7.58 -14.47
N ALA A 503 -15.98 7.84 -15.56
CA ALA A 503 -16.33 8.83 -16.57
C ALA A 503 -17.64 8.52 -17.34
N ARG A 504 -18.14 7.28 -17.24
CA ARG A 504 -19.43 6.84 -17.81
C ARG A 504 -20.54 6.71 -16.75
N GLY A 505 -20.31 7.18 -15.52
CA GLY A 505 -21.23 6.95 -14.40
C GLY A 505 -21.45 5.46 -14.13
N GLY A 506 -20.40 4.65 -14.30
CA GLY A 506 -20.50 3.20 -14.34
C GLY A 506 -20.88 2.55 -13.01
N PHE A 507 -20.70 3.25 -11.89
CA PHE A 507 -20.96 2.81 -10.52
C PHE A 507 -21.28 4.02 -9.61
N GLU A 508 -21.89 3.75 -8.46
CA GLU A 508 -22.19 4.77 -7.45
C GLU A 508 -20.95 5.05 -6.58
N LEU A 509 -20.81 6.30 -6.14
CA LEU A 509 -19.78 6.74 -5.21
C LEU A 509 -20.44 7.23 -3.92
N GLU A 510 -20.04 6.64 -2.80
CA GLU A 510 -20.32 7.15 -1.47
C GLU A 510 -19.29 8.26 -1.14
N ASN A 511 -19.81 9.43 -0.74
CA ASN A 511 -19.00 10.60 -0.39
C ASN A 511 -17.94 10.97 -1.45
N GLY A 512 -18.24 10.69 -2.72
CA GLY A 512 -17.42 11.04 -3.87
C GLY A 512 -16.13 10.24 -4.05
N SER A 513 -15.79 9.30 -3.17
CA SER A 513 -14.50 8.58 -3.21
C SER A 513 -14.60 7.08 -2.97
N HIS A 514 -15.64 6.59 -2.28
CA HIS A 514 -15.78 5.18 -1.98
C HIS A 514 -16.75 4.52 -2.97
N PRO A 515 -16.30 3.62 -3.87
CA PRO A 515 -17.21 2.97 -4.80
C PRO A 515 -18.18 2.06 -4.04
N VAL A 516 -19.45 2.09 -4.41
CA VAL A 516 -20.47 1.24 -3.80
C VAL A 516 -20.48 -0.12 -4.50
N VAL A 517 -20.34 -1.17 -3.70
CA VAL A 517 -20.42 -2.57 -4.13
C VAL A 517 -21.69 -3.17 -3.55
N TYR A 518 -22.60 -3.60 -4.41
CA TYR A 518 -23.77 -4.35 -4.00
C TYR A 518 -23.41 -5.83 -3.96
N VAL A 519 -23.61 -6.47 -2.81
CA VAL A 519 -23.24 -7.86 -2.58
C VAL A 519 -24.45 -8.75 -2.87
N GLY A 520 -24.26 -9.79 -3.68
CA GLY A 520 -25.28 -10.81 -3.95
C GLY A 520 -25.75 -11.48 -2.65
N LYS A 521 -27.08 -11.62 -2.48
CA LYS A 521 -27.70 -12.16 -1.25
C LYS A 521 -27.15 -13.54 -0.86
N ASN A 522 -26.86 -14.39 -1.84
CA ASN A 522 -26.51 -15.80 -1.59
C ASN A 522 -25.09 -16.15 -2.05
N SER A 523 -24.59 -15.61 -3.17
CA SER A 523 -23.24 -15.95 -3.65
C SER A 523 -22.13 -15.02 -3.21
N HIS A 524 -22.49 -13.90 -2.55
CA HIS A 524 -21.58 -12.82 -2.21
C HIS A 524 -20.90 -12.11 -3.40
N ALA A 525 -21.26 -12.44 -4.65
CA ALA A 525 -20.71 -11.79 -5.84
C ALA A 525 -20.84 -10.25 -5.78
N ALA A 526 -19.89 -9.55 -6.38
CA ALA A 526 -19.80 -8.09 -6.36
C ALA A 526 -20.49 -7.44 -7.56
N PHE A 527 -21.34 -6.44 -7.31
CA PHE A 527 -22.10 -5.74 -8.35
C PHE A 527 -22.01 -4.22 -8.24
N GLN A 528 -22.11 -3.55 -9.39
CA GLN A 528 -22.13 -2.10 -9.49
C GLN A 528 -23.47 -1.46 -9.11
N ASN A 529 -24.55 -2.25 -9.04
CA ASN A 529 -25.91 -1.76 -8.80
C ASN A 529 -26.79 -2.72 -7.98
N GLN A 530 -27.76 -2.13 -7.27
CA GLN A 530 -28.89 -2.84 -6.70
C GLN A 530 -29.78 -3.48 -7.77
N GLY A 531 -30.56 -4.48 -7.38
CA GLY A 531 -31.52 -5.16 -8.22
C GLY A 531 -31.51 -6.67 -8.01
N GLY A 532 -31.62 -7.40 -9.11
CA GLY A 532 -31.90 -8.83 -9.10
C GLY A 532 -33.39 -9.09 -9.34
N SER A 533 -33.70 -10.04 -10.22
CA SER A 533 -35.06 -10.54 -10.35
C SER A 533 -35.40 -11.49 -9.20
N GLY A 534 -34.36 -12.12 -8.63
CA GLY A 534 -34.42 -13.29 -7.76
C GLY A 534 -35.53 -14.20 -8.20
N GLY A 535 -35.38 -14.79 -9.38
CA GLY A 535 -36.36 -15.71 -9.96
C GLY A 535 -36.90 -16.66 -8.88
N SER A 536 -38.11 -17.20 -9.09
CA SER A 536 -38.92 -17.93 -8.09
C SER A 536 -38.28 -19.18 -7.46
N ILE A 537 -37.01 -19.44 -7.75
CA ILE A 537 -36.11 -20.44 -7.21
C ILE A 537 -34.79 -19.71 -7.00
N ASP A 538 -34.36 -19.59 -5.74
CA ASP A 538 -33.04 -19.10 -5.33
C ASP A 538 -32.01 -19.51 -6.38
N ASN A 539 -31.27 -18.54 -6.92
CA ASN A 539 -30.53 -18.71 -8.14
C ASN A 539 -29.04 -18.40 -7.92
N CYS A 540 -28.21 -19.42 -8.09
CA CYS A 540 -26.75 -19.32 -8.24
C CYS A 540 -26.31 -18.58 -9.52
N LEU A 541 -27.23 -17.92 -10.22
CA LEU A 541 -26.97 -17.16 -11.43
C LEU A 541 -26.67 -15.72 -11.03
N PRO A 542 -25.40 -15.26 -11.15
CA PRO A 542 -24.98 -13.98 -10.59
C PRO A 542 -25.87 -12.80 -10.99
N MET A 543 -26.35 -12.79 -12.23
CA MET A 543 -27.10 -11.65 -12.77
C MET A 543 -28.50 -11.51 -12.17
N GLU A 544 -29.06 -12.58 -11.65
CA GLU A 544 -30.42 -12.62 -11.14
C GLU A 544 -30.50 -12.46 -9.61
N GLU A 545 -29.38 -12.54 -8.90
CA GLU A 545 -29.33 -12.48 -7.45
C GLU A 545 -29.89 -11.19 -6.87
N TYR A 546 -30.62 -11.32 -5.75
CA TYR A 546 -31.14 -10.20 -4.99
C TYR A 546 -30.03 -9.38 -4.33
N ARG A 547 -30.17 -8.05 -4.45
CA ARG A 547 -29.22 -7.03 -3.98
C ARG A 547 -29.95 -5.80 -3.44
N ASN A 548 -31.06 -6.03 -2.75
CA ASN A 548 -31.97 -4.97 -2.35
C ASN A 548 -31.57 -4.36 -1.00
N ASN A 549 -30.83 -3.26 -1.01
CA ASN A 549 -30.31 -2.59 0.19
C ASN A 549 -31.33 -1.65 0.88
N THR A 550 -32.60 -2.03 0.95
CA THR A 550 -33.66 -1.18 1.56
C THR A 550 -33.46 -0.93 3.05
N THR A 551 -32.73 -1.81 3.75
CA THR A 551 -32.45 -1.68 5.18
C THR A 551 -31.24 -0.78 5.47
N GLY A 552 -30.47 -0.37 4.45
CA GLY A 552 -29.23 0.40 4.62
C GLY A 552 -28.07 -0.40 5.21
N THR A 553 -28.18 -1.73 5.27
CA THR A 553 -27.16 -2.64 5.80
C THR A 553 -25.87 -2.52 5.00
N ARG A 554 -24.75 -2.20 5.65
CA ARG A 554 -23.50 -1.89 4.96
C ARG A 554 -22.25 -2.19 5.76
N LEU A 555 -21.16 -2.48 5.05
CA LEU A 555 -19.80 -2.51 5.59
C LEU A 555 -18.99 -1.36 4.98
N ASP A 556 -18.45 -0.53 5.86
CA ASP A 556 -17.48 0.52 5.52
C ASP A 556 -16.07 -0.09 5.55
N SER A 557 -15.59 -0.56 4.39
CA SER A 557 -14.40 -1.42 4.30
C SER A 557 -13.09 -0.77 4.80
N TRP A 558 -13.04 0.56 4.79
CA TRP A 558 -11.89 1.34 5.27
C TRP A 558 -11.71 1.32 6.79
N LEU A 559 -12.71 0.83 7.55
CA LEU A 559 -12.62 0.80 9.02
C LEU A 559 -11.60 -0.23 9.55
N LYS A 560 -11.32 -1.30 8.79
CA LYS A 560 -10.30 -2.29 9.13
C LYS A 560 -9.66 -2.89 7.89
N LEU A 561 -8.65 -2.20 7.38
CA LEU A 561 -7.85 -2.66 6.25
C LEU A 561 -6.70 -3.55 6.74
N VAL A 562 -6.54 -4.71 6.10
CA VAL A 562 -5.45 -5.65 6.36
C VAL A 562 -4.70 -5.89 5.06
N ARG A 563 -3.43 -5.49 5.01
CA ARG A 563 -2.61 -5.72 3.82
C ARG A 563 -2.32 -7.21 3.69
N LEU A 564 -2.50 -7.79 2.51
CA LEU A 564 -2.13 -9.18 2.22
C LEU A 564 -0.64 -9.29 1.97
N GLU A 565 0.11 -9.16 3.05
CA GLU A 565 1.56 -9.36 3.11
C GLU A 565 1.87 -10.49 4.09
N VAL A 566 2.92 -11.26 3.76
CA VAL A 566 3.37 -12.36 4.61
C VAL A 566 3.68 -11.83 6.02
N GLY A 567 3.14 -12.49 7.04
CA GLY A 567 3.42 -12.18 8.44
C GLY A 567 2.41 -11.27 9.14
N GLN A 568 1.44 -10.68 8.44
CA GLN A 568 0.35 -9.92 9.10
C GLN A 568 -0.60 -10.85 9.86
N GLU A 569 -1.02 -11.94 9.23
CA GLU A 569 -1.83 -13.00 9.84
C GLU A 569 -1.20 -14.36 9.52
N SER A 570 -1.30 -15.32 10.43
CA SER A 570 -0.62 -16.62 10.30
C SER A 570 -1.06 -17.41 9.07
N TRP A 571 -2.31 -17.23 8.64
CA TRP A 571 -2.83 -17.90 7.45
C TRP A 571 -2.18 -17.38 6.17
N MET A 572 -1.75 -16.10 6.11
CA MET A 572 -1.17 -15.51 4.90
C MET A 572 0.18 -16.15 4.56
N GLU A 573 0.97 -16.50 5.58
CA GLU A 573 2.18 -17.29 5.38
C GLU A 573 1.85 -18.69 4.84
N ALA A 574 0.82 -19.33 5.40
CA ALA A 574 0.41 -20.66 4.97
C ALA A 574 -0.12 -20.65 3.52
N ASP A 575 -0.90 -19.64 3.17
CA ASP A 575 -1.46 -19.38 1.83
C ASP A 575 -0.33 -19.15 0.81
N TRP A 576 0.62 -18.27 1.15
CA TRP A 576 1.76 -17.94 0.30
C TRP A 576 2.63 -19.16 -0.05
N HIS A 577 2.85 -20.04 0.93
CA HIS A 577 3.65 -21.25 0.74
C HIS A 577 2.85 -22.46 0.26
N GLY A 578 1.55 -22.32 -0.03
CA GLY A 578 0.69 -23.43 -0.45
C GLY A 578 0.58 -24.54 0.60
N ARG A 579 0.64 -24.19 1.90
CA ARG A 579 0.62 -25.14 3.02
C ARG A 579 -0.78 -25.71 3.31
N PHE A 580 -1.81 -25.20 2.66
CA PHE A 580 -3.14 -25.82 2.59
C PHE A 580 -3.67 -25.70 1.16
N ALA A 581 -4.39 -26.73 0.70
CA ALA A 581 -4.85 -26.80 -0.69
C ALA A 581 -6.16 -26.04 -0.94
N LYS A 582 -7.06 -25.96 0.06
CA LYS A 582 -8.39 -25.36 -0.06
C LYS A 582 -8.85 -24.78 1.28
N TRP A 583 -9.70 -23.76 1.23
CA TRP A 583 -10.34 -23.17 2.41
C TRP A 583 -11.51 -24.01 2.92
N GLY A 584 -11.24 -25.25 3.36
CA GLY A 584 -12.25 -26.13 3.93
C GLY A 584 -11.66 -27.22 4.84
N PRO A 585 -12.49 -27.88 5.66
CA PRO A 585 -12.03 -28.92 6.57
C PRO A 585 -11.40 -30.07 5.78
N ASN A 586 -10.21 -30.51 6.21
CA ASN A 586 -9.41 -31.57 5.56
C ASN A 586 -9.16 -31.36 4.05
N GLY A 587 -9.18 -30.11 3.57
CA GLY A 587 -9.02 -29.79 2.14
C GLY A 587 -10.22 -30.18 1.26
N GLY A 588 -11.35 -30.57 1.84
CA GLY A 588 -12.61 -30.90 1.12
C GLY A 588 -13.59 -29.73 1.09
N ASN A 589 -14.40 -29.63 0.02
CA ASN A 589 -15.50 -28.66 -0.20
C ASN A 589 -15.20 -27.16 0.00
N GLY A 590 -13.94 -26.76 0.14
CA GLY A 590 -13.53 -25.35 0.19
C GLY A 590 -13.15 -24.77 -1.18
N VAL A 591 -13.13 -23.44 -1.30
CA VAL A 591 -12.61 -22.77 -2.50
C VAL A 591 -11.08 -22.89 -2.55
N ASP A 592 -10.56 -23.16 -3.75
CA ASP A 592 -9.14 -23.08 -4.10
C ASP A 592 -8.80 -21.65 -4.53
N ASN A 593 -8.91 -20.71 -3.59
CA ASN A 593 -8.60 -19.31 -3.81
C ASN A 593 -7.54 -18.84 -2.80
N HIS A 594 -6.36 -18.49 -3.31
CA HIS A 594 -5.21 -18.03 -2.53
C HIS A 594 -4.99 -16.53 -2.77
N PRO A 595 -5.65 -15.64 -1.99
CA PRO A 595 -5.62 -14.20 -2.26
C PRO A 595 -4.21 -13.60 -2.14
N THR A 596 -3.31 -14.18 -1.33
CA THR A 596 -1.92 -13.70 -1.25
C THR A 596 -1.17 -13.85 -2.57
N GLN A 597 -1.58 -14.80 -3.41
CA GLN A 597 -0.96 -15.10 -4.71
C GLN A 597 -1.68 -14.42 -5.89
N LYS A 598 -2.75 -13.66 -5.64
CA LYS A 598 -3.64 -13.12 -6.70
C LYS A 598 -3.74 -11.59 -6.65
N ALA A 599 -2.59 -10.94 -6.49
CA ALA A 599 -2.46 -9.49 -6.62
C ALA A 599 -3.05 -8.99 -7.95
N PRO A 600 -3.54 -7.74 -8.01
CA PRO A 600 -3.89 -7.13 -9.30
C PRO A 600 -2.66 -7.11 -10.22
N THR A 601 -2.88 -7.09 -11.54
CA THR A 601 -1.81 -7.01 -12.55
C THR A 601 -2.02 -5.81 -13.45
N CYS A 602 -0.95 -5.30 -14.08
CA CYS A 602 -1.09 -4.20 -15.05
C CYS A 602 -1.73 -4.63 -16.38
N THR A 603 -1.79 -5.93 -16.64
CA THR A 603 -2.34 -6.52 -17.87
C THR A 603 -3.70 -7.19 -17.66
N MET A 604 -4.48 -6.77 -16.66
CA MET A 604 -5.81 -7.34 -16.44
C MET A 604 -6.77 -6.92 -17.56
N ASN A 605 -7.64 -7.84 -17.97
CA ASN A 605 -8.69 -7.56 -18.93
C ASN A 605 -9.85 -6.81 -18.26
N ALA A 606 -10.56 -6.01 -19.04
CA ALA A 606 -11.74 -5.28 -18.60
C ALA A 606 -12.94 -6.21 -18.35
N ALA A 607 -12.96 -7.39 -18.95
CA ALA A 607 -13.89 -8.45 -18.64
C ALA A 607 -13.27 -9.83 -18.85
N SER A 608 -13.71 -10.78 -18.04
CA SER A 608 -13.55 -12.21 -18.26
C SER A 608 -14.91 -12.88 -18.06
N TRP A 609 -15.35 -13.73 -18.99
CA TRP A 609 -16.70 -14.30 -18.98
C TRP A 609 -16.73 -15.82 -19.26
N SER A 610 -17.91 -16.38 -19.09
CA SER A 610 -18.32 -17.70 -19.60
C SER A 610 -19.76 -17.61 -20.11
N ALA A 611 -20.27 -18.69 -20.71
CA ALA A 611 -21.68 -18.74 -21.11
C ALA A 611 -22.63 -18.57 -19.91
N ASP A 612 -22.27 -19.15 -18.77
CA ASP A 612 -23.08 -19.11 -17.53
C ASP A 612 -22.92 -17.79 -16.76
N THR A 613 -21.92 -16.98 -17.11
CA THR A 613 -21.61 -15.73 -16.43
C THR A 613 -21.15 -14.70 -17.47
N PRO A 614 -22.11 -14.14 -18.26
CA PRO A 614 -21.82 -13.29 -19.41
C PRO A 614 -21.50 -11.85 -18.98
N THR A 615 -20.44 -11.67 -18.21
CA THR A 615 -19.99 -10.37 -17.67
C THR A 615 -19.69 -9.33 -18.75
N TRP A 616 -19.37 -9.76 -19.97
CA TRP A 616 -19.15 -8.88 -21.12
C TRP A 616 -20.32 -7.92 -21.36
N THR A 617 -21.59 -8.33 -21.17
CA THR A 617 -22.77 -7.46 -21.35
C THR A 617 -22.86 -6.34 -20.30
N ARG A 618 -22.02 -6.39 -19.27
CA ARG A 618 -22.00 -5.43 -18.16
C ARG A 618 -20.76 -4.55 -18.17
N SER A 619 -19.69 -5.00 -18.81
CA SER A 619 -18.48 -4.21 -18.99
C SER A 619 -18.75 -3.00 -19.87
N GLN A 620 -17.91 -1.97 -19.77
CA GLN A 620 -18.02 -0.76 -20.58
C GLN A 620 -16.82 -0.62 -21.50
N CYS A 621 -17.07 -0.12 -22.71
CA CYS A 621 -16.04 0.29 -23.65
C CYS A 621 -15.19 1.45 -23.09
N LYS A 622 -13.97 1.60 -23.61
CA LYS A 622 -13.05 2.69 -23.24
C LYS A 622 -13.73 4.05 -23.38
N MET A 623 -13.39 5.01 -22.53
CA MET A 623 -13.96 6.35 -22.61
C MET A 623 -13.67 7.00 -23.97
N GLY A 624 -14.70 7.58 -24.59
CA GLY A 624 -14.65 8.13 -25.96
C GLY A 624 -15.16 7.17 -27.05
N ASP A 625 -15.13 5.86 -26.79
CA ASP A 625 -15.57 4.85 -27.75
C ASP A 625 -17.09 4.64 -27.71
N ARG A 626 -17.69 4.19 -28.81
CA ARG A 626 -19.12 3.85 -28.84
C ARG A 626 -19.32 2.40 -28.39
N ASP A 627 -20.38 2.21 -27.60
CA ASP A 627 -20.82 0.92 -27.10
C ASP A 627 -22.13 0.56 -27.81
N ASP A 628 -22.17 -0.55 -28.55
CA ASP A 628 -23.37 -1.02 -29.25
C ASP A 628 -24.10 -2.16 -28.51
N GLY A 629 -23.62 -2.53 -27.32
CA GLY A 629 -24.13 -3.63 -26.51
C GLY A 629 -23.59 -5.01 -26.89
N THR A 630 -22.75 -5.12 -27.92
CA THR A 630 -22.10 -6.37 -28.36
C THR A 630 -20.59 -6.23 -28.56
N THR A 631 -20.15 -5.06 -29.00
CA THR A 631 -18.76 -4.72 -29.27
C THR A 631 -18.49 -3.24 -28.98
N CYS A 632 -17.21 -2.93 -28.88
CA CYS A 632 -16.72 -1.57 -28.69
C CYS A 632 -16.15 -1.01 -29.99
N HIS A 633 -16.54 0.22 -30.30
CA HIS A 633 -16.16 0.94 -31.50
C HIS A 633 -15.21 2.08 -31.16
N SER A 634 -13.97 2.00 -31.64
CA SER A 634 -12.97 3.03 -31.38
C SER A 634 -13.43 4.41 -31.88
N GLN A 635 -13.24 5.45 -31.08
CA GLN A 635 -13.58 6.82 -31.43
C GLN A 635 -12.94 7.24 -32.77
N CYS A 636 -13.70 7.96 -33.59
CA CYS A 636 -13.17 8.55 -34.82
C CYS A 636 -12.05 9.56 -34.53
N ARG A 637 -11.06 9.63 -35.43
CA ARG A 637 -9.99 10.63 -35.39
C ARG A 637 -10.61 12.03 -35.49
N SER A 638 -9.93 13.02 -34.92
CA SER A 638 -10.35 14.43 -35.04
C SER A 638 -10.59 14.80 -36.52
N GLY A 639 -11.71 15.47 -36.79
CA GLY A 639 -12.17 15.81 -38.14
C GLY A 639 -12.97 14.74 -38.88
N TYR A 640 -13.18 13.56 -38.29
CA TYR A 640 -14.05 12.51 -38.85
C TYR A 640 -15.34 12.35 -38.04
N THR A 641 -16.45 12.14 -38.73
CA THR A 641 -17.76 11.85 -38.15
C THR A 641 -17.97 10.35 -38.03
N ASP A 642 -18.49 9.88 -36.89
CA ASP A 642 -18.91 8.49 -36.70
C ASP A 642 -20.18 8.20 -37.51
N MET A 643 -20.10 7.23 -38.42
CA MET A 643 -21.17 6.77 -39.31
C MET A 643 -21.64 5.35 -38.98
N GLY A 644 -21.38 4.83 -37.77
CA GLY A 644 -21.68 3.44 -37.42
C GLY A 644 -20.43 2.57 -37.48
N LEU A 645 -20.18 1.91 -38.60
CA LEU A 645 -19.01 1.04 -38.78
C LEU A 645 -17.80 1.77 -39.39
N THR A 646 -17.98 3.01 -39.79
CA THR A 646 -16.97 3.82 -40.46
C THR A 646 -16.86 5.21 -39.84
N CYS A 647 -15.71 5.83 -40.07
CA CYS A 647 -15.46 7.23 -39.80
C CYS A 647 -15.32 7.97 -41.12
N THR A 648 -16.10 9.03 -41.34
CA THR A 648 -16.11 9.78 -42.59
C THR A 648 -15.78 11.25 -42.35
N ASN A 649 -14.80 11.77 -43.07
CA ASN A 649 -14.51 13.21 -43.14
C ASN A 649 -15.21 13.78 -44.39
N TRP A 650 -16.03 14.81 -44.17
CA TRP A 650 -16.88 15.45 -45.17
C TRP A 650 -16.25 16.72 -45.78
N ASP A 651 -14.92 16.87 -45.71
CA ASP A 651 -14.23 17.98 -46.36
C ASP A 651 -14.54 18.03 -47.87
N ILE A 652 -14.90 19.22 -48.34
CA ILE A 652 -15.52 19.50 -49.65
C ILE A 652 -14.60 19.07 -50.81
N GLY A 653 -13.29 18.97 -50.56
CA GLY A 653 -12.30 18.54 -51.56
C GLY A 653 -12.07 17.03 -51.67
N SER A 654 -12.42 16.23 -50.66
CA SER A 654 -12.11 14.79 -50.63
C SER A 654 -12.86 14.04 -49.54
N LEU A 655 -13.82 13.20 -49.94
CA LEU A 655 -14.51 12.28 -49.04
C LEU A 655 -13.55 11.18 -48.58
N HIS A 656 -13.05 11.27 -47.36
CA HIS A 656 -12.21 10.24 -46.75
C HIS A 656 -13.03 9.39 -45.80
N THR A 657 -13.05 8.08 -46.00
CA THR A 657 -13.71 7.12 -45.11
C THR A 657 -12.76 6.00 -44.73
N TYR A 658 -12.79 5.59 -43.46
CA TYR A 658 -12.08 4.40 -42.98
C TYR A 658 -12.96 3.60 -42.01
N ASN A 659 -12.72 2.29 -41.92
CA ASN A 659 -13.44 1.41 -41.00
C ASN A 659 -13.03 1.68 -39.55
N GLN A 660 -13.99 1.75 -38.64
CA GLN A 660 -13.69 1.79 -37.21
C GLN A 660 -13.04 0.50 -36.75
N ASN A 661 -12.15 0.62 -35.77
CA ASN A 661 -11.58 -0.53 -35.10
C ASN A 661 -12.58 -1.05 -34.06
N LEU A 662 -13.04 -2.29 -34.26
CA LEU A 662 -13.94 -3.01 -33.37
C LEU A 662 -13.13 -3.87 -32.40
N TYR A 663 -13.50 -3.88 -31.13
CA TYR A 663 -12.86 -4.73 -30.14
C TYR A 663 -13.87 -5.25 -29.10
N GLY A 664 -13.52 -6.34 -28.42
CA GLY A 664 -14.35 -6.97 -27.40
C GLY A 664 -14.27 -6.27 -26.04
N TYR A 665 -15.16 -6.64 -25.12
CA TYR A 665 -15.16 -6.11 -23.76
C TYR A 665 -14.02 -6.67 -22.86
N ASP A 666 -13.24 -7.64 -23.34
CA ASP A 666 -12.02 -8.20 -22.72
C ASP A 666 -10.75 -7.38 -23.00
N TYR A 667 -10.85 -6.15 -23.47
CA TYR A 667 -9.68 -5.32 -23.70
C TYR A 667 -8.82 -5.19 -22.43
N GLU A 668 -7.49 -5.17 -22.58
CA GLU A 668 -6.60 -4.88 -21.47
C GLU A 668 -6.86 -3.46 -20.93
N ILE A 669 -7.11 -3.35 -19.62
CA ILE A 669 -7.33 -2.06 -18.97
C ILE A 669 -6.06 -1.21 -19.15
N PRO A 670 -6.16 0.01 -19.71
CA PRO A 670 -5.01 0.91 -19.87
C PRO A 670 -4.27 1.16 -18.55
N THR A 671 -2.97 1.47 -18.65
CA THR A 671 -2.12 1.92 -17.54
C THR A 671 -1.98 3.44 -17.46
N THR A 672 -2.78 4.16 -18.26
CA THR A 672 -2.89 5.62 -18.30
C THR A 672 -4.36 6.03 -18.27
N ASP A 673 -4.64 7.31 -18.05
CA ASP A 673 -6.03 7.81 -18.01
C ASP A 673 -6.71 7.77 -19.39
N LEU A 674 -5.91 7.64 -20.46
CA LEU A 674 -6.39 7.51 -21.83
C LEU A 674 -7.27 6.27 -22.02
N GLY A 675 -8.53 6.51 -22.33
CA GLY A 675 -9.54 5.46 -22.50
C GLY A 675 -10.22 5.05 -21.19
N LEU A 676 -9.91 5.69 -20.06
CA LEU A 676 -10.63 5.49 -18.80
C LEU A 676 -11.35 6.77 -18.34
N LEU A 677 -10.72 7.93 -18.50
CA LEU A 677 -11.26 9.24 -18.11
C LEU A 677 -11.52 10.16 -19.31
N ARG A 678 -12.35 11.19 -19.10
CA ARG A 678 -12.72 12.17 -20.14
C ARG A 678 -11.75 13.33 -20.14
N GLY A 679 -11.29 13.75 -21.32
CA GLY A 679 -10.61 15.03 -21.47
C GLY A 679 -9.13 15.01 -21.15
N ASP A 680 -8.43 13.91 -21.47
CA ASP A 680 -6.99 13.95 -21.67
C ASP A 680 -6.71 14.29 -23.15
N PRO A 681 -6.52 15.57 -23.51
CA PRO A 681 -6.21 15.96 -24.87
C PRO A 681 -4.79 15.49 -25.20
N ARG A 682 -4.66 14.77 -26.31
CA ARG A 682 -3.40 14.73 -27.04
C ARG A 682 -3.09 16.09 -27.65
#